data_AF-A0A9P6QTW8-F1
#
_entry.id   AF-A0A9P6QTW8-F1
#
_cell.length_a   1.000
_cell.length_b   1.000
_cell.length_c   1.000
_cell.angle_alpha   90.00
_cell.angle_beta   90.00
_cell.angle_gamma   90.00
#
_symmetry.space_group_name_H-M   'P 1'
#
loop_
_entity.id
_entity.type
_entity.pdbx_description
1 polymer ?
#
loop_
_entity_poly.entity_id
_entity_poly.type
_entity_poly.pdbx_seq_one_letter_code
_entity_poly.pdbx_strand_id
1 'polypeptide(L)'
;MESEIRNRKATAPSVESVVDNGVSTANRHHASTAASNHDSNNGTRDSSEDLSLNHSLSDSQKQSLAREQEEAAFGKTPNGTIFRVPVTKDMLSEIFDMSKKKSAFDIVTLAVMAFQIFLFFTLPTSVKRWLFLVLFVFWRAGYNAGLGYLLKLQSERRGLVAWAKEKGIFDKKRGGAWYDWLNQELSCKMDSDYDFETVPIEFNTWLLYRQLVDLILMNDFTTYVCFALSWLTFPAGSGFFSHLLRWVAGFILVSFNIWVKLDAHRVVKDFAWYWGDFFFLIEQSLTFDGVFEMAPHPMYSVGYAGYYGISLMMASYMVLFVSLFAHAAQFVFLTLVENPHIDKTYDPPLVHKKRASVLIDSTANSTAPGTPILTAAAVPVAPIDQAATLVPCGSKDMYNTYFRRDLIVFKNFDIFRSNDIFVALIIFYATITPLLISNTGPRFLTFMMVIQALVWRIFHSYVLGAVLKQQSVNKFYTKHFIKHGGTVQDAFQSWKSIFNLSNSMTYATFFLAAFKMYSIPDDWTYGTVLLRHVLGLALIALHIWASVSVFEVLGDFGWFYGDFFIEESSSGLFYTGIYRFVNNPEKVMGHAAFWGMTLICNSWSIFILAMFSQVSNFLFLHYVESPHMRKIYGDKVRKDAGVVKTVKAAQILPKKMKDEVVSKIREKIEETPEIKDVLQRTREVSGKAQDFVEGTRGDLNELVQSVAPRGW
;
A
#
# COMPACT_ATOMS: atom_id res chain seq x y z
N MET A 1 -14.43 -35.64 -33.60
CA MET A 1 -15.54 -35.77 -32.64
C MET A 1 -15.86 -34.35 -32.15
N GLU A 2 -16.34 -33.57 -33.12
CA GLU A 2 -17.05 -32.31 -32.90
C GLU A 2 -18.51 -32.66 -32.56
N SER A 3 -19.23 -31.72 -31.97
CA SER A 3 -20.61 -31.77 -31.47
C SER A 3 -20.82 -32.56 -30.18
N GLU A 4 -20.64 -31.89 -29.05
CA GLU A 4 -21.74 -31.58 -28.13
C GLU A 4 -21.25 -30.64 -27.03
N ILE A 5 -22.19 -29.93 -26.40
CA ILE A 5 -21.96 -28.92 -25.35
C ILE A 5 -21.52 -27.54 -25.88
N ARG A 6 -22.38 -26.97 -26.74
CA ARG A 6 -22.50 -25.51 -26.93
C ARG A 6 -23.96 -25.13 -26.61
N ASN A 7 -24.23 -24.72 -25.37
CA ASN A 7 -25.29 -23.76 -25.01
C ASN A 7 -25.50 -23.68 -23.50
N ARG A 8 -25.13 -22.53 -22.90
CA ARG A 8 -25.89 -21.78 -21.89
C ARG A 8 -25.02 -20.61 -21.39
N LYS A 9 -25.28 -19.42 -21.94
CA LYS A 9 -24.76 -18.14 -21.46
C LYS A 9 -25.98 -17.33 -21.01
N ALA A 10 -26.07 -17.02 -19.73
CA ALA A 10 -27.10 -16.14 -19.18
C ALA A 10 -26.53 -14.71 -19.10
N THR A 11 -27.20 -13.79 -19.78
CA THR A 11 -26.95 -12.35 -19.80
C THR A 11 -28.01 -11.64 -18.95
N ALA A 12 -27.56 -10.72 -18.12
CA ALA A 12 -28.38 -9.78 -17.34
C ALA A 12 -29.09 -8.76 -18.27
N PRO A 13 -30.28 -8.24 -17.91
CA PRO A 13 -30.94 -7.21 -18.70
C PRO A 13 -30.65 -5.79 -18.16
N SER A 14 -30.38 -4.92 -19.12
CA SER A 14 -30.40 -3.45 -19.03
C SER A 14 -31.82 -2.91 -19.32
N VAL A 15 -32.21 -1.81 -18.67
CA VAL A 15 -33.49 -1.13 -18.90
C VAL A 15 -33.23 0.29 -19.42
N GLU A 16 -33.72 0.56 -20.64
CA GLU A 16 -34.14 1.86 -21.19
C GLU A 16 -35.32 1.53 -22.12
N SER A 17 -36.55 1.95 -21.81
CA SER A 17 -37.22 3.23 -22.10
C SER A 17 -37.91 3.26 -23.48
N VAL A 18 -39.01 4.03 -23.56
CA VAL A 18 -39.86 4.39 -24.72
C VAL A 18 -41.25 3.70 -24.78
N VAL A 19 -42.22 4.42 -24.19
CA VAL A 19 -43.48 4.93 -24.77
C VAL A 19 -44.02 4.23 -26.04
N ASP A 20 -45.24 3.66 -25.95
CA ASP A 20 -46.29 4.00 -26.93
C ASP A 20 -47.70 3.77 -26.38
N ASN A 21 -48.61 4.64 -26.81
CA ASN A 21 -50.01 4.72 -26.46
C ASN A 21 -50.86 3.75 -27.29
N GLY A 22 -51.98 3.31 -26.70
CA GLY A 22 -53.26 3.45 -27.40
C GLY A 22 -53.99 2.17 -27.85
N VAL A 23 -55.19 2.05 -27.25
CA VAL A 23 -56.45 1.65 -27.91
C VAL A 23 -56.61 0.16 -28.26
N SER A 24 -57.46 -0.57 -27.53
CA SER A 24 -58.87 -0.69 -27.93
C SER A 24 -59.66 -1.59 -26.97
N THR A 25 -60.93 -1.27 -26.89
CA THR A 25 -61.98 -1.66 -25.97
C THR A 25 -62.65 -3.02 -26.25
N ALA A 26 -63.29 -3.52 -25.19
CA ALA A 26 -64.59 -4.24 -25.17
C ALA A 26 -64.61 -5.78 -25.34
N ASN A 27 -64.95 -6.48 -24.24
CA ASN A 27 -66.26 -7.12 -24.01
C ASN A 27 -66.21 -7.89 -22.68
N ARG A 28 -67.00 -7.52 -21.65
CA ARG A 28 -68.35 -8.03 -21.31
C ARG A 28 -68.44 -9.57 -21.18
N HIS A 29 -68.56 -10.09 -19.94
CA HIS A 29 -69.82 -10.57 -19.34
C HIS A 29 -69.62 -11.38 -18.03
N HIS A 30 -70.56 -11.15 -17.09
CA HIS A 30 -71.15 -12.03 -16.07
C HIS A 30 -70.27 -12.70 -14.99
N ALA A 31 -70.47 -12.32 -13.71
CA ALA A 31 -71.40 -12.90 -12.71
C ALA A 31 -70.68 -14.02 -11.91
N SER A 32 -70.82 -14.22 -10.59
CA SER A 32 -71.97 -14.04 -9.71
C SER A 32 -71.51 -14.20 -8.23
N THR A 33 -72.13 -13.40 -7.34
CA THR A 33 -72.60 -13.70 -5.95
C THR A 33 -71.76 -14.52 -4.95
N ALA A 34 -71.57 -13.94 -3.75
CA ALA A 34 -72.30 -14.36 -2.54
C ALA A 34 -72.17 -13.32 -1.40
N ALA A 35 -73.33 -12.87 -0.89
CA ALA A 35 -73.53 -12.20 0.41
C ALA A 35 -73.48 -13.26 1.55
N SER A 36 -73.53 -13.03 2.86
CA SER A 36 -73.99 -11.98 3.78
C SER A 36 -73.35 -12.34 5.17
N ASN A 37 -73.42 -11.63 6.31
CA ASN A 37 -74.52 -10.94 6.99
C ASN A 37 -74.02 -10.33 8.32
N HIS A 38 -74.83 -9.42 8.86
CA HIS A 38 -75.07 -9.07 10.28
C HIS A 38 -74.61 -7.74 10.92
N ASP A 39 -75.64 -6.88 11.03
CA ASP A 39 -76.01 -5.77 11.93
C ASP A 39 -75.48 -5.76 13.38
N SER A 40 -75.23 -4.57 13.96
CA SER A 40 -76.25 -3.75 14.68
C SER A 40 -75.66 -2.67 15.64
N ASN A 41 -75.97 -1.41 15.30
CA ASN A 41 -76.58 -0.31 16.09
C ASN A 41 -75.99 0.39 17.35
N ASN A 42 -76.24 1.72 17.34
CA ASN A 42 -76.23 2.78 18.38
C ASN A 42 -74.88 3.24 18.99
N GLY A 43 -74.48 4.52 19.02
CA GLY A 43 -75.11 5.80 18.66
C GLY A 43 -75.04 6.79 19.83
N THR A 44 -74.13 7.77 19.80
CA THR A 44 -74.34 9.16 20.28
C THR A 44 -73.16 10.07 19.91
N ARG A 45 -73.49 11.27 19.44
CA ARG A 45 -72.64 12.32 18.88
C ARG A 45 -71.85 13.05 19.97
N ASP A 46 -70.58 13.37 19.69
CA ASP A 46 -70.03 14.69 20.01
C ASP A 46 -68.97 15.11 18.97
N SER A 47 -69.13 16.34 18.49
CA SER A 47 -68.23 17.20 17.68
C SER A 47 -67.11 16.56 16.84
N SER A 48 -67.35 16.47 15.53
CA SER A 48 -66.35 16.19 14.49
C SER A 48 -65.73 17.48 13.94
N GLU A 49 -64.43 17.65 14.13
CA GLU A 49 -63.51 18.23 13.12
C GLU A 49 -62.33 17.26 12.98
N ASP A 50 -62.53 16.28 12.10
CA ASP A 50 -61.49 15.38 11.63
C ASP A 50 -60.75 16.09 10.49
N LEU A 51 -59.49 16.48 10.73
CA LEU A 51 -58.57 16.82 9.66
C LEU A 51 -57.57 15.67 9.51
N SER A 52 -58.01 14.66 8.76
CA SER A 52 -57.18 13.59 8.24
C SER A 52 -56.08 14.16 7.34
N LEU A 53 -54.83 14.17 7.82
CA LEU A 53 -53.65 14.28 6.98
C LEU A 53 -52.98 12.91 6.89
N ASN A 54 -53.57 12.05 6.05
CA ASN A 54 -52.87 10.95 5.40
C ASN A 54 -51.83 11.57 4.45
N HIS A 55 -50.63 11.87 4.95
CA HIS A 55 -49.50 12.15 4.06
C HIS A 55 -48.92 10.81 3.60
N SER A 56 -49.42 10.29 2.48
CA SER A 56 -48.72 9.22 1.77
C SER A 56 -47.34 9.76 1.36
N LEU A 57 -46.28 9.21 1.94
CA LEU A 57 -44.89 9.52 1.57
C LEU A 57 -44.74 9.42 0.05
N SER A 58 -44.17 10.45 -0.58
CA SER A 58 -43.91 10.46 -2.02
C SER A 58 -42.95 9.34 -2.40
N ASP A 59 -42.96 8.89 -3.66
CA ASP A 59 -42.03 7.85 -4.11
C ASP A 59 -40.56 8.29 -4.01
N SER A 60 -40.28 9.60 -4.04
CA SER A 60 -38.96 10.16 -3.74
C SER A 60 -38.58 10.06 -2.26
N GLN A 61 -39.54 10.24 -1.34
CA GLN A 61 -39.34 10.06 0.10
C GLN A 61 -39.21 8.57 0.46
N LYS A 62 -39.94 7.68 -0.21
CA LYS A 62 -39.77 6.24 -0.06
C LYS A 62 -38.43 5.76 -0.63
N GLN A 63 -37.96 6.32 -1.74
CA GLN A 63 -36.63 6.04 -2.28
C GLN A 63 -35.50 6.63 -1.41
N SER A 64 -35.68 7.81 -0.81
CA SER A 64 -34.70 8.37 0.13
C SER A 64 -34.65 7.58 1.44
N LEU A 65 -35.80 7.16 1.97
CA LEU A 65 -35.89 6.29 3.14
C LEU A 65 -35.35 4.88 2.86
N ALA A 66 -35.56 4.34 1.65
CA ALA A 66 -34.98 3.06 1.22
C ALA A 66 -33.46 3.17 1.03
N ARG A 67 -32.95 4.29 0.50
CA ARG A 67 -31.51 4.58 0.43
C ARG A 67 -30.88 4.80 1.82
N GLU A 68 -31.55 5.50 2.72
CA GLU A 68 -31.13 5.66 4.13
C GLU A 68 -31.14 4.32 4.89
N GLN A 69 -32.07 3.42 4.58
CA GLN A 69 -32.11 2.06 5.12
C GLN A 69 -31.03 1.15 4.51
N GLU A 70 -30.67 1.34 3.23
CA GLU A 70 -29.53 0.67 2.59
C GLU A 70 -28.16 1.22 3.05
N GLU A 71 -28.09 2.49 3.49
CA GLU A 71 -26.88 3.15 4.00
C GLU A 71 -26.71 3.06 5.53
N ALA A 72 -27.71 2.56 6.27
CA ALA A 72 -27.65 2.45 7.73
C ALA A 72 -26.62 1.38 8.17
N ALA A 73 -25.41 1.83 8.47
CA ALA A 73 -24.36 0.97 9.01
C ALA A 73 -24.73 0.49 10.43
N PHE A 74 -24.69 -0.82 10.66
CA PHE A 74 -24.88 -1.41 11.98
C PHE A 74 -23.52 -1.61 12.67
N GLY A 75 -23.45 -1.14 13.91
CA GLY A 75 -22.28 -1.23 14.78
C GLY A 75 -22.49 -2.31 15.84
N LYS A 76 -21.41 -2.97 16.24
CA LYS A 76 -21.37 -4.00 17.27
C LYS A 76 -20.34 -3.63 18.34
N THR A 77 -20.80 -3.46 19.56
CA THR A 77 -19.94 -3.22 20.72
C THR A 77 -19.17 -4.48 21.13
N PRO A 78 -18.09 -4.38 21.92
CA PRO A 78 -17.35 -5.54 22.42
C PRO A 78 -18.23 -6.52 23.24
N ASN A 79 -19.31 -6.03 23.85
CA ASN A 79 -20.25 -6.85 24.61
C ASN A 79 -21.31 -7.54 23.72
N GLY A 80 -21.27 -7.31 22.40
CA GLY A 80 -22.19 -7.90 21.44
C GLY A 80 -23.47 -7.10 21.18
N THR A 81 -23.67 -5.96 21.85
CA THR A 81 -24.81 -5.07 21.57
C THR A 81 -24.70 -4.48 20.18
N ILE A 82 -25.75 -4.66 19.37
CA ILE A 82 -25.87 -4.09 18.03
C ILE A 82 -26.64 -2.78 18.11
N PHE A 83 -26.19 -1.75 17.40
CA PHE A 83 -26.84 -0.44 17.34
C PHE A 83 -26.73 0.14 15.93
N ARG A 84 -27.64 1.06 15.58
CA ARG A 84 -27.52 1.85 14.34
C ARG A 84 -26.44 2.91 14.56
N VAL A 85 -25.42 2.95 13.71
CA VAL A 85 -24.34 3.94 13.81
C VAL A 85 -24.84 5.26 13.23
N PRO A 86 -24.91 6.33 14.04
CA PRO A 86 -25.29 7.66 13.54
C PRO A 86 -24.27 8.18 12.53
N VAL A 87 -24.75 8.93 11.53
CA VAL A 87 -23.89 9.45 10.46
C VAL A 87 -22.98 10.55 11.00
N THR A 88 -21.69 10.42 10.71
CA THR A 88 -20.69 11.44 11.03
C THR A 88 -20.29 12.22 9.78
N LYS A 89 -19.78 13.43 9.97
CA LYS A 89 -19.27 14.27 8.87
C LYS A 89 -17.75 14.34 8.90
N ASP A 90 -17.19 14.59 7.70
CA ASP A 90 -15.76 14.80 7.49
C ASP A 90 -15.26 16.03 8.25
N MET A 91 -14.16 15.84 8.96
CA MET A 91 -13.37 16.85 9.67
C MET A 91 -13.26 18.19 8.93
N LEU A 92 -12.86 18.17 7.66
CA LEU A 92 -12.58 19.40 6.90
C LEU A 92 -13.87 20.17 6.65
N SER A 93 -14.97 19.45 6.42
CA SER A 93 -16.29 20.05 6.25
C SER A 93 -16.83 20.57 7.58
N GLU A 94 -16.56 19.87 8.70
CA GLU A 94 -16.99 20.32 10.03
C GLU A 94 -16.24 21.57 10.49
N ILE A 95 -14.92 21.63 10.28
CA ILE A 95 -14.07 22.71 10.79
C ILE A 95 -14.15 23.97 9.92
N PHE A 96 -14.12 23.86 8.59
CA PHE A 96 -14.00 25.02 7.70
C PHE A 96 -15.32 25.56 7.13
N ASP A 97 -16.44 24.84 7.24
CA ASP A 97 -17.75 25.34 6.80
C ASP A 97 -18.29 26.39 7.78
N MET A 98 -18.29 27.66 7.38
CA MET A 98 -18.75 28.78 8.21
C MET A 98 -20.28 28.81 8.41
N SER A 99 -21.04 28.04 7.63
CA SER A 99 -22.51 28.01 7.71
C SER A 99 -23.03 27.22 8.92
N LYS A 100 -22.19 26.35 9.51
CA LYS A 100 -22.58 25.45 10.60
C LYS A 100 -22.17 25.99 11.96
N LYS A 101 -22.95 25.64 12.98
CA LYS A 101 -22.60 25.90 14.38
C LYS A 101 -21.31 25.15 14.74
N LYS A 102 -20.42 25.82 15.46
CA LYS A 102 -19.13 25.27 15.90
C LYS A 102 -19.22 24.87 17.36
N SER A 103 -18.71 23.69 17.69
CA SER A 103 -18.52 23.30 19.08
C SER A 103 -17.41 24.14 19.73
N ALA A 104 -17.35 24.17 21.05
CA ALA A 104 -16.24 24.74 21.79
C ALA A 104 -14.91 24.09 21.39
N PHE A 105 -14.89 22.78 21.10
CA PHE A 105 -13.69 22.08 20.62
C PHE A 105 -13.21 22.59 19.26
N ASP A 106 -14.14 22.86 18.33
CA ASP A 106 -13.80 23.42 17.01
C ASP A 106 -13.24 24.83 17.16
N ILE A 107 -13.86 25.66 18.02
CA ILE A 107 -13.42 27.03 18.29
C ILE A 107 -12.03 27.03 18.90
N VAL A 108 -11.75 26.17 19.88
CA VAL A 108 -10.41 26.02 20.48
C VAL A 108 -9.40 25.60 19.41
N THR A 109 -9.74 24.62 18.57
CA THR A 109 -8.85 24.15 17.50
C THR A 109 -8.52 25.28 16.51
N LEU A 110 -9.54 25.98 16.02
CA LEU A 110 -9.38 27.13 15.12
C LEU A 110 -8.61 28.28 15.77
N ALA A 111 -8.86 28.58 17.04
CA ALA A 111 -8.17 29.64 17.78
C ALA A 111 -6.68 29.33 17.95
N VAL A 112 -6.32 28.09 18.29
CA VAL A 112 -4.92 27.66 18.42
C VAL A 112 -4.22 27.73 17.04
N MET A 113 -4.87 27.25 15.98
CA MET A 113 -4.32 27.36 14.61
C MET A 113 -4.14 28.80 14.17
N ALA A 114 -5.14 29.67 14.38
CA ALA A 114 -5.07 31.08 14.04
C ALA A 114 -3.96 31.79 14.81
N PHE A 115 -3.80 31.46 16.10
CA PHE A 115 -2.71 31.99 16.93
C PHE A 115 -1.33 31.54 16.41
N GLN A 116 -1.17 30.28 16.02
CA GLN A 116 0.07 29.81 15.40
C GLN A 116 0.37 30.53 14.09
N ILE A 117 -0.61 30.71 13.22
CA ILE A 117 -0.46 31.45 11.96
C ILE A 117 -0.09 32.91 12.24
N PHE A 118 -0.74 33.54 13.22
CA PHE A 118 -0.42 34.90 13.66
C PHE A 118 1.04 35.02 14.15
N LEU A 119 1.51 34.06 14.97
CA LEU A 119 2.90 34.01 15.42
C LEU A 119 3.88 33.85 14.25
N PHE A 120 3.51 33.11 13.20
CA PHE A 120 4.37 32.95 12.02
C PHE A 120 4.65 34.26 11.29
N PHE A 121 3.65 35.15 11.19
CA PHE A 121 3.79 36.44 10.52
C PHE A 121 4.39 37.54 11.41
N THR A 122 4.27 37.43 12.74
CA THR A 122 4.73 38.46 13.68
C THR A 122 6.15 38.23 14.20
N LEU A 123 6.60 36.97 14.31
CA LEU A 123 7.90 36.66 14.89
C LEU A 123 9.07 36.81 13.90
N PRO A 124 10.26 37.21 14.37
CA PRO A 124 11.47 37.26 13.55
C PRO A 124 11.90 35.86 13.10
N THR A 125 12.55 35.78 11.94
CA THR A 125 12.93 34.52 11.27
C THR A 125 13.70 33.55 12.16
N SER A 126 14.64 34.04 12.97
CA SER A 126 15.43 33.20 13.87
C SER A 126 14.59 32.53 14.94
N VAL A 127 13.56 33.22 15.47
CA VAL A 127 12.68 32.68 16.52
C VAL A 127 11.68 31.71 15.92
N LYS A 128 11.00 32.09 14.82
CA LYS A 128 9.97 31.23 14.21
C LYS A 128 10.53 29.88 13.75
N ARG A 129 11.75 29.83 13.23
CA ARG A 129 12.40 28.57 12.78
C ARG A 129 12.47 27.51 13.87
N TRP A 130 12.87 27.91 15.08
CA TRP A 130 13.00 27.01 16.22
C TRP A 130 11.66 26.79 16.93
N LEU A 131 10.85 27.84 17.07
CA LEU A 131 9.53 27.72 17.67
C LEU A 131 8.65 26.72 16.91
N PHE A 132 8.52 26.86 15.60
CA PHE A 132 7.69 25.94 14.81
C PHE A 132 8.28 24.53 14.70
N LEU A 133 9.60 24.38 14.83
CA LEU A 133 10.20 23.05 14.96
C LEU A 133 9.73 22.37 16.26
N VAL A 134 9.83 23.08 17.39
CA VAL A 134 9.42 22.54 18.70
C VAL A 134 7.92 22.27 18.73
N LEU A 135 7.11 23.21 18.23
CA LEU A 135 5.66 23.02 18.13
C LEU A 135 5.30 21.84 17.23
N PHE A 136 5.94 21.71 16.06
CA PHE A 136 5.71 20.56 15.19
C PHE A 136 6.08 19.25 15.88
N VAL A 137 7.24 19.16 16.53
CA VAL A 137 7.65 17.96 17.26
C VAL A 137 6.69 17.64 18.40
N PHE A 138 6.18 18.65 19.10
CA PHE A 138 5.17 18.48 20.15
C PHE A 138 3.87 17.87 19.60
N TRP A 139 3.29 18.46 18.54
CA TRP A 139 2.06 17.94 17.94
C TRP A 139 2.26 16.59 17.27
N ARG A 140 3.43 16.37 16.66
CA ARG A 140 3.82 15.08 16.09
C ARG A 140 3.92 13.99 17.14
N ALA A 141 4.53 14.29 18.28
CA ALA A 141 4.58 13.38 19.42
C ALA A 141 3.17 13.15 19.99
N GLY A 142 2.33 14.19 20.07
CA GLY A 142 0.92 14.06 20.43
C GLY A 142 0.17 13.11 19.48
N TYR A 143 0.40 13.23 18.18
CA TYR A 143 -0.23 12.41 17.15
C TYR A 143 0.24 10.95 17.20
N ASN A 144 1.55 10.70 17.14
CA ASN A 144 2.06 9.32 17.03
C ASN A 144 2.22 8.62 18.39
N ALA A 145 2.70 9.31 19.43
CA ALA A 145 2.92 8.70 20.73
C ALA A 145 1.72 8.91 21.67
N GLY A 146 1.15 10.12 21.71
CA GLY A 146 0.01 10.46 22.56
C GLY A 146 -1.24 9.66 22.20
N LEU A 147 -1.77 9.87 20.99
CA LEU A 147 -2.92 9.08 20.49
C LEU A 147 -2.59 7.59 20.43
N GLY A 148 -1.36 7.23 20.02
CA GLY A 148 -0.90 5.84 20.02
C GLY A 148 -0.99 5.16 21.39
N TYR A 149 -0.62 5.86 22.47
CA TYR A 149 -0.77 5.36 23.82
C TYR A 149 -2.23 5.19 24.23
N LEU A 150 -3.08 6.18 23.93
CA LEU A 150 -4.52 6.12 24.24
C LEU A 150 -5.21 4.97 23.48
N LEU A 151 -4.90 4.82 22.20
CA LEU A 151 -5.41 3.73 21.36
C LEU A 151 -4.91 2.37 21.84
N LYS A 152 -3.63 2.23 22.19
CA LYS A 152 -3.11 0.99 22.75
C LYS A 152 -3.81 0.62 24.06
N LEU A 153 -3.99 1.59 24.95
CA LEU A 153 -4.73 1.41 26.19
C LEU A 153 -6.19 1.01 25.95
N GLN A 154 -6.83 1.60 24.94
CA GLN A 154 -8.19 1.27 24.53
C GLN A 154 -8.28 -0.14 23.91
N SER A 155 -7.35 -0.52 23.05
CA SER A 155 -7.28 -1.84 22.40
C SER A 155 -7.06 -2.99 23.41
N GLU A 156 -6.18 -2.79 24.38
CA GLU A 156 -5.81 -3.83 25.36
C GLU A 156 -6.77 -3.90 26.54
N ARG A 157 -7.18 -2.74 27.08
CA ARG A 157 -7.88 -2.65 28.38
C ARG A 157 -9.21 -1.91 28.32
N ARG A 158 -9.64 -1.44 27.14
CA ARG A 158 -10.82 -0.57 26.98
C ARG A 158 -10.73 0.68 27.87
N GLY A 159 -9.52 1.20 28.08
CA GLY A 159 -9.26 2.20 29.12
C GLY A 159 -10.03 3.51 28.97
N LEU A 160 -10.18 4.04 27.75
CA LEU A 160 -10.94 5.28 27.53
C LEU A 160 -12.42 5.10 27.90
N VAL A 161 -13.01 4.00 27.44
CA VAL A 161 -14.40 3.64 27.75
C VAL A 161 -14.57 3.35 29.24
N ALA A 162 -13.60 2.67 29.86
CA ALA A 162 -13.60 2.39 31.29
C ALA A 162 -13.54 3.68 32.11
N TRP A 163 -12.70 4.64 31.75
CA TRP A 163 -12.63 5.95 32.41
C TRP A 163 -13.93 6.75 32.25
N ALA A 164 -14.51 6.77 31.05
CA ALA A 164 -15.79 7.42 30.81
C ALA A 164 -16.91 6.82 31.67
N LYS A 165 -16.92 5.48 31.81
CA LYS A 165 -17.87 4.75 32.65
C LYS A 165 -17.65 5.00 34.14
N GLU A 166 -16.40 4.95 34.60
CA GLU A 166 -16.04 5.16 36.01
C GLU A 166 -16.39 6.58 36.47
N LYS A 167 -16.08 7.58 35.65
CA LYS A 167 -16.39 8.99 35.92
C LYS A 167 -17.87 9.33 35.68
N GLY A 168 -18.62 8.47 34.99
CA GLY A 168 -20.05 8.69 34.73
C GLY A 168 -20.33 9.91 33.85
N ILE A 169 -19.39 10.33 33.00
CA ILE A 169 -19.52 11.57 32.20
C ILE A 169 -20.64 11.49 31.16
N PHE A 170 -21.05 10.27 30.77
CA PHE A 170 -22.16 10.00 29.87
C PHE A 170 -23.42 9.48 30.59
N ASP A 171 -23.45 9.52 31.92
CA ASP A 171 -24.62 9.10 32.71
C ASP A 171 -25.33 10.31 33.30
N LYS A 172 -26.59 10.51 32.92
CA LYS A 172 -27.44 11.63 33.39
C LYS A 172 -27.52 11.75 34.91
N LYS A 173 -27.45 10.63 35.64
CA LYS A 173 -27.56 10.61 37.11
C LYS A 173 -26.24 10.96 37.81
N ARG A 174 -25.10 10.75 37.14
CA ARG A 174 -23.77 10.87 37.76
C ARG A 174 -22.92 12.00 37.18
N GLY A 175 -23.13 12.39 35.92
CA GLY A 175 -22.27 13.31 35.20
C GLY A 175 -22.51 14.79 35.50
N GLY A 176 -23.68 15.17 36.04
CA GLY A 176 -24.00 16.55 36.41
C GLY A 176 -23.74 17.54 35.26
N ALA A 177 -23.05 18.66 35.55
CA ALA A 177 -22.74 19.68 34.55
C ALA A 177 -21.87 19.18 33.37
N TRP A 178 -21.02 18.17 33.59
CA TRP A 178 -20.20 17.59 32.51
C TRP A 178 -21.06 16.82 31.50
N TYR A 179 -22.13 16.17 31.97
CA TYR A 179 -23.07 15.49 31.09
C TYR A 179 -23.79 16.48 30.18
N ASP A 180 -24.36 17.55 30.76
CA ASP A 180 -25.12 18.54 30.00
C ASP A 180 -24.22 19.26 28.98
N TRP A 181 -23.00 19.62 29.38
CA TRP A 181 -22.03 20.25 28.49
C TRP A 181 -21.60 19.31 27.35
N LEU A 182 -21.19 18.07 27.65
CA LEU A 182 -20.79 17.11 26.60
C LEU A 182 -21.94 16.77 25.66
N ASN A 183 -23.17 16.67 26.17
CA ASN A 183 -24.35 16.47 25.34
C ASN A 183 -24.55 17.63 24.38
N GLN A 184 -24.45 18.88 24.85
CA GLN A 184 -24.55 20.04 23.98
C GLN A 184 -23.44 20.08 22.93
N GLU A 185 -22.19 19.83 23.32
CA GLU A 185 -21.03 19.90 22.43
C GLU A 185 -21.04 18.81 21.34
N LEU A 186 -21.31 17.56 21.72
CA LEU A 186 -21.32 16.44 20.77
C LEU A 186 -22.56 16.48 19.87
N SER A 187 -23.74 16.77 20.43
CA SER A 187 -24.98 16.83 19.65
C SER A 187 -25.01 17.99 18.65
N CYS A 188 -24.29 19.10 18.92
CA CYS A 188 -24.18 20.23 17.99
C CYS A 188 -23.53 19.85 16.64
N LYS A 189 -22.67 18.82 16.65
CA LYS A 189 -21.94 18.35 15.46
C LYS A 189 -22.65 17.23 14.69
N MET A 190 -23.69 16.63 15.28
CA MET A 190 -24.39 15.48 14.72
C MET A 190 -25.73 15.89 14.06
N ASP A 191 -26.29 15.01 13.23
CA ASP A 191 -27.61 15.18 12.63
C ASP A 191 -28.73 14.59 13.53
N SER A 192 -29.98 14.66 13.07
CA SER A 192 -31.17 14.26 13.84
C SER A 192 -31.26 12.75 14.15
N ASP A 193 -30.37 11.94 13.57
CA ASP A 193 -30.27 10.50 13.78
C ASP A 193 -29.43 10.13 15.02
N TYR A 194 -28.76 11.10 15.64
CA TYR A 194 -27.98 10.92 16.86
C TYR A 194 -28.78 11.32 18.10
N ASP A 195 -28.80 10.43 19.08
CA ASP A 195 -29.32 10.71 20.42
C ASP A 195 -28.30 10.25 21.47
N PHE A 196 -27.87 11.20 22.30
CA PHE A 196 -26.82 11.04 23.29
C PHE A 196 -27.12 9.96 24.34
N GLU A 197 -28.40 9.74 24.66
CA GLU A 197 -28.82 8.79 25.71
C GLU A 197 -28.95 7.34 25.19
N THR A 198 -29.27 7.16 23.90
CA THR A 198 -29.59 5.83 23.35
C THR A 198 -28.40 5.12 22.72
N VAL A 199 -27.38 5.86 22.28
CA VAL A 199 -26.17 5.27 21.71
C VAL A 199 -25.28 4.63 22.78
N PRO A 200 -24.51 3.58 22.45
CA PRO A 200 -23.59 2.97 23.40
C PRO A 200 -22.50 3.93 23.87
N ILE A 201 -22.01 3.71 25.09
CA ILE A 201 -20.92 4.51 25.67
C ILE A 201 -19.65 4.48 24.82
N GLU A 202 -19.40 3.37 24.11
CA GLU A 202 -18.29 3.24 23.17
C GLU A 202 -18.36 4.28 22.04
N PHE A 203 -19.56 4.56 21.53
CA PHE A 203 -19.77 5.55 20.46
C PHE A 203 -19.55 6.98 20.97
N ASN A 204 -20.14 7.35 22.11
CA ASN A 204 -19.94 8.67 22.71
C ASN A 204 -18.49 8.92 23.12
N THR A 205 -17.81 7.89 23.64
CA THR A 205 -16.38 7.97 23.96
C THR A 205 -15.54 8.16 22.69
N TRP A 206 -15.89 7.46 21.60
CA TRP A 206 -15.23 7.65 20.31
C TRP A 206 -15.46 9.05 19.73
N LEU A 207 -16.68 9.59 19.79
CA LEU A 207 -16.97 10.97 19.35
C LEU A 207 -16.15 12.02 20.14
N LEU A 208 -16.00 11.82 21.44
CA LEU A 208 -15.15 12.68 22.27
C LEU A 208 -13.67 12.53 21.90
N TYR A 209 -13.21 11.30 21.66
CA TYR A 209 -11.86 11.03 21.18
C TYR A 209 -11.59 11.70 19.82
N ARG A 210 -12.56 11.74 18.90
CA ARG A 210 -12.43 12.46 17.61
C ARG A 210 -12.10 13.94 17.81
N GLN A 211 -12.70 14.61 18.79
CA GLN A 211 -12.40 16.03 19.07
C GLN A 211 -10.93 16.24 19.46
N LEU A 212 -10.35 15.30 20.19
CA LEU A 212 -8.91 15.32 20.53
C LEU A 212 -8.05 15.07 19.29
N VAL A 213 -8.45 14.14 18.42
CA VAL A 213 -7.75 13.87 17.16
C VAL A 213 -7.76 15.10 16.26
N ASP A 214 -8.89 15.79 16.12
CA ASP A 214 -9.03 17.01 15.30
C ASP A 214 -8.07 18.10 15.77
N LEU A 215 -8.06 18.35 17.09
CA LEU A 215 -7.14 19.31 17.69
C LEU A 215 -5.68 18.97 17.37
N ILE A 216 -5.28 17.72 17.56
CA ILE A 216 -3.88 17.31 17.36
C ILE A 216 -3.50 17.33 15.87
N LEU A 217 -4.33 16.75 15.00
CA LEU A 217 -4.02 16.56 13.59
C LEU A 217 -3.98 17.90 12.83
N MET A 218 -4.91 18.81 13.13
CA MET A 218 -4.93 20.14 12.51
C MET A 218 -3.72 20.97 12.93
N ASN A 219 -3.36 20.94 14.21
CA ASN A 219 -2.19 21.66 14.68
C ASN A 219 -0.87 21.03 14.23
N ASP A 220 -0.77 19.70 14.13
CA ASP A 220 0.39 19.03 13.54
C ASP A 220 0.62 19.50 12.09
N PHE A 221 -0.44 19.52 11.27
CA PHE A 221 -0.35 19.98 9.89
C PHE A 221 0.00 21.47 9.80
N THR A 222 -0.70 22.34 10.54
CA THR A 222 -0.44 23.79 10.51
C THR A 222 0.97 24.12 10.95
N THR A 223 1.45 23.53 12.05
CA THR A 223 2.80 23.78 12.55
C THR A 223 3.87 23.24 11.61
N TYR A 224 3.64 22.12 10.93
CA TYR A 224 4.54 21.62 9.89
C TYR A 224 4.66 22.60 8.72
N VAL A 225 3.54 23.14 8.21
CA VAL A 225 3.55 24.10 7.10
C VAL A 225 4.26 25.40 7.51
N CYS A 226 3.96 25.95 8.69
CA CYS A 226 4.65 27.12 9.23
C CYS A 226 6.14 26.86 9.43
N PHE A 227 6.51 25.69 9.96
CA PHE A 227 7.90 25.26 10.07
C PHE A 227 8.58 25.23 8.70
N ALA A 228 8.01 24.53 7.72
CA ALA A 228 8.59 24.38 6.39
C ALA A 228 8.83 25.74 5.73
N LEU A 229 7.82 26.62 5.73
CA LEU A 229 7.90 27.97 5.16
C LEU A 229 8.94 28.85 5.87
N SER A 230 9.16 28.67 7.18
CA SER A 230 10.19 29.42 7.92
C SER A 230 11.63 29.07 7.49
N TRP A 231 11.80 27.91 6.85
CA TRP A 231 13.06 27.38 6.34
C TRP A 231 13.16 27.42 4.80
N LEU A 232 12.32 28.21 4.13
CA LEU A 232 12.42 28.44 2.70
C LEU A 232 13.79 29.05 2.35
N THR A 233 14.50 28.40 1.43
CA THR A 233 15.78 28.87 0.91
C THR A 233 15.82 28.86 -0.62
N PHE A 234 16.55 29.82 -1.16
CA PHE A 234 16.85 29.93 -2.59
C PHE A 234 18.35 29.67 -2.77
N PRO A 235 18.76 28.44 -3.11
CA PRO A 235 20.16 28.09 -3.33
C PRO A 235 20.80 29.01 -4.37
N ALA A 236 21.89 29.68 -4.00
CA ALA A 236 22.66 30.51 -4.92
C ALA A 236 23.42 29.62 -5.91
N GLY A 237 23.44 29.99 -7.20
CA GLY A 237 24.18 29.27 -8.24
C GLY A 237 23.43 28.11 -8.91
N SER A 238 22.21 27.76 -8.48
CA SER A 238 21.33 26.90 -9.28
C SER A 238 20.69 27.70 -10.42
N GLY A 239 20.87 27.22 -11.66
CA GLY A 239 20.22 27.84 -12.82
C GLY A 239 18.69 27.83 -12.71
N PHE A 240 18.04 28.74 -13.44
CA PHE A 240 16.57 28.87 -13.48
C PHE A 240 15.86 27.51 -13.65
N PHE A 241 16.34 26.67 -14.58
CA PHE A 241 15.78 25.34 -14.83
C PHE A 241 15.81 24.41 -13.61
N SER A 242 16.84 24.48 -12.77
CA SER A 242 16.92 23.67 -11.55
C SER A 242 15.86 24.10 -10.54
N HIS A 243 15.66 25.40 -10.36
CA HIS A 243 14.59 25.92 -9.52
C HIS A 243 13.21 25.55 -10.06
N LEU A 244 12.98 25.73 -11.36
CA LEU A 244 11.72 25.37 -12.01
C LEU A 244 11.40 23.89 -11.82
N LEU A 245 12.36 22.99 -12.12
CA LEU A 245 12.18 21.56 -11.98
C LEU A 245 11.88 21.17 -10.53
N ARG A 246 12.58 21.78 -9.57
CA ARG A 246 12.39 21.55 -8.13
C ARG A 246 10.97 21.93 -7.67
N TRP A 247 10.50 23.11 -8.05
CA TRP A 247 9.16 23.58 -7.71
C TRP A 247 8.07 22.75 -8.40
N VAL A 248 8.22 22.48 -9.70
CA VAL A 248 7.27 21.64 -10.46
C VAL A 248 7.18 20.24 -9.86
N ALA A 249 8.32 19.59 -9.58
CA ALA A 249 8.35 18.29 -8.92
C ALA A 249 7.72 18.34 -7.53
N GLY A 250 8.00 19.39 -6.77
CA GLY A 250 7.39 19.62 -5.45
C GLY A 250 5.86 19.73 -5.51
N PHE A 251 5.33 20.54 -6.43
CA PHE A 251 3.89 20.68 -6.64
C PHE A 251 3.24 19.37 -7.10
N ILE A 252 3.89 18.60 -7.97
CA ILE A 252 3.41 17.28 -8.39
C ILE A 252 3.28 16.35 -7.17
N LEU A 253 4.31 16.31 -6.31
CA LEU A 253 4.31 15.46 -5.11
C LEU A 253 3.25 15.88 -4.09
N VAL A 254 3.03 17.18 -3.89
CA VAL A 254 1.96 17.69 -3.01
C VAL A 254 0.58 17.41 -3.59
N SER A 255 0.38 17.60 -4.89
CA SER A 255 -0.90 17.31 -5.55
C SER A 255 -1.23 15.82 -5.50
N PHE A 256 -0.23 14.97 -5.75
CA PHE A 256 -0.34 13.52 -5.61
C PHE A 256 -0.69 13.13 -4.16
N ASN A 257 -0.09 13.79 -3.17
CA ASN A 257 -0.38 13.56 -1.76
C ASN A 257 -1.85 13.85 -1.42
N ILE A 258 -2.36 15.02 -1.84
CA ILE A 258 -3.75 15.42 -1.62
C ILE A 258 -4.68 14.38 -2.25
N TRP A 259 -4.41 13.98 -3.49
CA TRP A 259 -5.20 12.95 -4.17
C TRP A 259 -5.19 11.61 -3.41
N VAL A 260 -4.03 11.13 -2.96
CA VAL A 260 -3.91 9.92 -2.12
C VAL A 260 -4.76 10.03 -0.86
N LYS A 261 -4.75 11.18 -0.18
CA LYS A 261 -5.53 11.37 1.06
C LYS A 261 -7.03 11.40 0.80
N LEU A 262 -7.48 12.12 -0.24
CA LEU A 262 -8.88 12.21 -0.61
C LEU A 262 -9.44 10.85 -1.06
N ASP A 263 -8.71 10.12 -1.91
CA ASP A 263 -9.17 8.81 -2.38
C ASP A 263 -9.07 7.74 -1.27
N ALA A 264 -8.09 7.81 -0.38
CA ALA A 264 -8.06 6.93 0.80
C ALA A 264 -9.26 7.21 1.72
N HIS A 265 -9.56 8.48 2.01
CA HIS A 265 -10.70 8.88 2.84
C HIS A 265 -12.04 8.40 2.24
N ARG A 266 -12.20 8.48 0.92
CA ARG A 266 -13.38 7.96 0.21
C ARG A 266 -13.65 6.48 0.50
N VAL A 267 -12.58 5.68 0.63
CA VAL A 267 -12.64 4.22 0.83
C VAL A 267 -12.85 3.85 2.30
N VAL A 268 -12.07 4.43 3.21
CA VAL A 268 -12.11 4.05 4.64
C VAL A 268 -13.24 4.73 5.41
N LYS A 269 -13.74 5.87 4.93
CA LYS A 269 -14.72 6.73 5.60
C LYS A 269 -14.23 7.24 6.96
N ASP A 270 -15.00 8.11 7.58
CA ASP A 270 -14.68 8.72 8.88
C ASP A 270 -14.41 7.68 9.97
N PHE A 271 -15.20 6.61 10.01
CA PHE A 271 -15.08 5.58 11.03
C PHE A 271 -13.65 5.03 11.16
N ALA A 272 -13.07 4.55 10.05
CA ALA A 272 -11.71 4.02 10.08
C ALA A 272 -10.64 5.13 10.04
N TRP A 273 -10.94 6.33 9.51
CA TRP A 273 -10.02 7.47 9.58
C TRP A 273 -9.72 7.90 11.03
N TYR A 274 -10.69 7.73 11.93
CA TYR A 274 -10.56 8.03 13.36
C TYR A 274 -10.38 6.79 14.25
N TRP A 275 -9.88 5.67 13.71
CA TRP A 275 -9.62 4.44 14.47
C TRP A 275 -10.85 3.94 15.28
N GLY A 276 -12.04 4.03 14.71
CA GLY A 276 -13.28 3.66 15.38
C GLY A 276 -13.36 2.19 15.78
N ASP A 277 -12.64 1.31 15.07
CA ASP A 277 -12.49 -0.13 15.36
C ASP A 277 -11.86 -0.43 16.73
N PHE A 278 -11.15 0.53 17.32
CA PHE A 278 -10.68 0.44 18.70
C PHE A 278 -11.82 0.51 19.74
N PHE A 279 -12.97 1.05 19.38
CA PHE A 279 -14.12 1.27 20.27
C PHE A 279 -15.24 0.25 20.01
N PHE A 280 -15.66 0.11 18.76
CA PHE A 280 -16.72 -0.80 18.33
C PHE A 280 -16.47 -1.24 16.88
N LEU A 281 -17.07 -2.34 16.44
CA LEU A 281 -16.95 -2.83 15.06
C LEU A 281 -18.14 -2.39 14.23
N ILE A 282 -17.96 -2.18 12.93
CA ILE A 282 -19.06 -1.95 11.99
C ILE A 282 -19.14 -3.12 11.02
N GLU A 283 -20.35 -3.60 10.75
CA GLU A 283 -20.62 -4.60 9.71
C GLU A 283 -20.62 -3.93 8.32
N GLN A 284 -19.44 -3.48 7.89
CA GLN A 284 -19.23 -2.91 6.56
C GLN A 284 -18.12 -3.67 5.85
N SER A 285 -18.41 -4.21 4.67
CA SER A 285 -17.39 -4.78 3.80
C SER A 285 -16.62 -3.65 3.11
N LEU A 286 -15.45 -3.31 3.63
CA LEU A 286 -14.53 -2.38 2.96
C LEU A 286 -14.06 -2.99 1.63
N THR A 287 -14.53 -2.43 0.51
CA THR A 287 -13.96 -2.75 -0.80
C THR A 287 -12.69 -1.93 -0.98
N PHE A 288 -11.54 -2.56 -0.77
CA PHE A 288 -10.23 -1.91 -0.97
C PHE A 288 -9.96 -1.65 -2.46
N ASP A 289 -10.44 -0.52 -2.96
CA ASP A 289 -10.23 -0.01 -4.32
C ASP A 289 -9.32 1.24 -4.34
N GLY A 290 -9.03 1.78 -5.53
CA GLY A 290 -8.28 3.03 -5.68
C GLY A 290 -6.84 2.96 -5.14
N VAL A 291 -6.47 3.87 -4.23
CA VAL A 291 -5.12 3.92 -3.63
C VAL A 291 -4.74 2.68 -2.84
N PHE A 292 -5.71 1.93 -2.30
CA PHE A 292 -5.47 0.69 -1.56
C PHE A 292 -5.08 -0.49 -2.46
N GLU A 293 -5.22 -0.36 -3.79
CA GLU A 293 -4.60 -1.29 -4.74
C GLU A 293 -3.09 -1.02 -4.91
N MET A 294 -2.61 0.20 -4.61
CA MET A 294 -1.22 0.58 -4.78
C MET A 294 -0.36 0.27 -3.55
N ALA A 295 -0.91 0.44 -2.35
CA ALA A 295 -0.19 0.24 -1.09
C ALA A 295 -1.13 -0.26 0.02
N PRO A 296 -0.62 -0.99 1.04
CA PRO A 296 -1.44 -1.51 2.13
C PRO A 296 -1.98 -0.38 3.01
N HIS A 297 -1.11 0.56 3.40
CA HIS A 297 -1.45 1.75 4.18
C HIS A 297 -1.10 2.99 3.34
N PRO A 298 -1.90 3.34 2.32
CA PRO A 298 -1.56 4.42 1.39
C PRO A 298 -1.43 5.75 2.12
N MET A 299 -2.21 5.99 3.16
CA MET A 299 -2.14 7.22 3.96
C MET A 299 -0.80 7.40 4.68
N TYR A 300 -0.15 6.31 5.09
CA TYR A 300 1.07 6.34 5.88
C TYR A 300 2.33 6.09 5.05
N SER A 301 2.19 5.62 3.82
CA SER A 301 3.30 5.31 2.91
C SER A 301 3.41 6.35 1.79
N VAL A 302 2.75 6.12 0.66
CA VAL A 302 2.72 7.04 -0.49
C VAL A 302 2.12 8.41 -0.11
N GLY A 303 1.27 8.44 0.91
CA GLY A 303 0.64 9.62 1.50
C GLY A 303 1.59 10.48 2.33
N TYR A 304 2.90 10.23 2.32
CA TYR A 304 3.94 11.16 2.79
C TYR A 304 4.72 11.84 1.65
N ALA A 305 4.40 11.54 0.38
CA ALA A 305 5.02 12.19 -0.78
C ALA A 305 4.98 13.73 -0.69
N GLY A 306 3.92 14.32 -0.12
CA GLY A 306 3.77 15.76 0.04
C GLY A 306 4.81 16.38 0.98
N TYR A 307 5.24 15.66 2.03
CA TYR A 307 6.30 16.13 2.94
C TYR A 307 7.63 16.26 2.20
N TYR A 308 7.92 15.29 1.31
CA TYR A 308 9.10 15.35 0.45
C TYR A 308 8.97 16.43 -0.63
N GLY A 309 7.78 16.61 -1.21
CA GLY A 309 7.48 17.70 -2.14
C GLY A 309 7.72 19.08 -1.52
N ILE A 310 7.24 19.29 -0.29
CA ILE A 310 7.48 20.52 0.47
C ILE A 310 8.97 20.69 0.77
N SER A 311 9.66 19.64 1.22
CA SER A 311 11.12 19.72 1.47
C SER A 311 11.91 20.11 0.22
N LEU A 312 11.49 19.60 -0.95
CA LEU A 312 12.07 19.91 -2.23
C LEU A 312 11.84 21.38 -2.59
N MET A 313 10.61 21.89 -2.43
CA MET A 313 10.29 23.30 -2.67
C MET A 313 11.09 24.24 -1.75
N MET A 314 11.17 23.92 -0.46
CA MET A 314 11.86 24.72 0.56
C MET A 314 13.39 24.68 0.42
N ALA A 315 13.93 23.69 -0.29
CA ALA A 315 15.36 23.48 -0.50
C ALA A 315 16.18 23.35 0.79
N SER A 316 15.56 22.85 1.85
CA SER A 316 16.15 22.82 3.18
C SER A 316 16.32 21.39 3.65
N TYR A 317 17.56 21.05 4.01
CA TYR A 317 17.88 19.78 4.66
C TYR A 317 17.14 19.63 5.99
N MET A 318 16.97 20.72 6.75
CA MET A 318 16.20 20.67 8.00
C MET A 318 14.76 20.24 7.74
N VAL A 319 14.12 20.78 6.70
CA VAL A 319 12.77 20.37 6.32
C VAL A 319 12.76 18.91 5.87
N LEU A 320 13.73 18.48 5.06
CA LEU A 320 13.85 17.08 4.63
C LEU A 320 13.98 16.10 5.81
N PHE A 321 14.84 16.38 6.79
CA PHE A 321 15.03 15.48 7.94
C PHE A 321 13.86 15.46 8.88
N VAL A 322 13.21 16.60 9.09
CA VAL A 322 11.97 16.66 9.88
C VAL A 322 10.84 15.91 9.17
N SER A 323 10.76 15.97 7.85
CA SER A 323 9.86 15.15 7.04
C SER A 323 10.14 13.65 7.15
N LEU A 324 11.42 13.26 7.13
CA LEU A 324 11.83 11.86 7.33
C LEU A 324 11.49 11.39 8.74
N PHE A 325 11.73 12.21 9.76
CA PHE A 325 11.34 11.93 11.14
C PHE A 325 9.82 11.75 11.27
N ALA A 326 9.03 12.64 10.69
CA ALA A 326 7.56 12.54 10.70
C ALA A 326 7.06 11.25 10.06
N HIS A 327 7.65 10.86 8.92
CA HIS A 327 7.30 9.62 8.23
C HIS A 327 7.73 8.39 9.03
N ALA A 328 8.92 8.41 9.63
CA ALA A 328 9.40 7.33 10.50
C ALA A 328 8.51 7.17 11.75
N ALA A 329 8.13 8.28 12.39
CA ALA A 329 7.20 8.27 13.52
C ALA A 329 5.85 7.65 13.15
N GLN A 330 5.38 7.89 11.92
CA GLN A 330 4.17 7.22 11.42
C GLN A 330 4.32 5.72 11.30
N PHE A 331 5.43 5.23 10.75
CA PHE A 331 5.65 3.79 10.64
C PHE A 331 5.84 3.12 12.00
N VAL A 332 6.43 3.83 12.97
CA VAL A 332 6.52 3.36 14.35
C VAL A 332 5.11 3.23 14.95
N PHE A 333 4.24 4.24 14.79
CA PHE A 333 2.84 4.16 15.22
C PHE A 333 2.11 2.98 14.56
N LEU A 334 2.25 2.83 13.23
CA LEU A 334 1.65 1.72 12.48
C LEU A 334 2.10 0.36 13.02
N THR A 335 3.40 0.19 13.27
CA THR A 335 3.98 -1.10 13.68
C THR A 335 3.66 -1.44 15.14
N LEU A 336 3.63 -0.44 16.03
CA LEU A 336 3.49 -0.67 17.47
C LEU A 336 2.05 -0.59 17.99
N VAL A 337 1.14 0.05 17.25
CA VAL A 337 -0.23 0.33 17.70
C VAL A 337 -1.26 -0.22 16.72
N GLU A 338 -1.23 0.22 15.47
CA GLU A 338 -2.30 -0.09 14.51
C GLU A 338 -2.24 -1.53 14.01
N ASN A 339 -1.08 -2.02 13.53
CA ASN A 339 -0.94 -3.42 13.07
C ASN A 339 -1.28 -4.45 14.16
N PRO A 340 -0.75 -4.35 15.40
CA PRO A 340 -1.12 -5.29 16.45
C PRO A 340 -2.62 -5.28 16.79
N HIS A 341 -3.29 -4.14 16.62
CA HIS A 341 -4.75 -4.07 16.78
C HIS A 341 -5.48 -4.73 15.60
N ILE A 342 -5.07 -4.45 14.36
CA ILE A 342 -5.64 -5.08 13.16
C ILE A 342 -5.51 -6.60 13.23
N ASP A 343 -4.32 -7.11 13.53
CA ASP A 343 -4.05 -8.55 13.64
C ASP A 343 -4.93 -9.20 14.71
N LYS A 344 -5.10 -8.52 15.86
CA LYS A 344 -5.95 -8.98 16.96
C LYS A 344 -7.44 -9.01 16.58
N THR A 345 -7.91 -8.03 15.83
CA THR A 345 -9.34 -7.82 15.55
C THR A 345 -9.81 -8.61 14.34
N TYR A 346 -9.01 -8.66 13.27
CA TYR A 346 -9.42 -9.17 11.96
C TYR A 346 -8.76 -10.51 11.58
N ASP A 347 -7.56 -10.81 12.11
CA ASP A 347 -6.83 -12.05 11.82
C ASP A 347 -6.50 -12.84 13.11
N PRO A 348 -7.52 -13.23 13.92
CA PRO A 348 -7.27 -13.94 15.16
C PRO A 348 -6.54 -15.27 14.88
N PRO A 349 -5.48 -15.62 15.63
CA PRO A 349 -4.72 -16.83 15.38
C PRO A 349 -5.65 -18.05 15.43
N LEU A 350 -5.60 -18.86 14.38
CA LEU A 350 -6.32 -20.13 14.31
C LEU A 350 -5.87 -20.98 15.51
N VAL A 351 -6.73 -21.10 16.53
CA VAL A 351 -6.52 -22.00 17.65
C VAL A 351 -6.35 -23.39 17.05
N HIS A 352 -5.12 -23.89 17.03
CA HIS A 352 -4.85 -25.25 16.61
C HIS A 352 -5.58 -26.15 17.60
N LYS A 353 -6.74 -26.70 17.19
CA LYS A 353 -7.34 -27.84 17.88
C LYS A 353 -6.23 -28.89 17.95
N LYS A 354 -5.65 -29.09 19.14
CA LYS A 354 -4.77 -30.23 19.41
C LYS A 354 -5.52 -31.45 18.90
N ARG A 355 -5.03 -32.03 17.81
CA ARG A 355 -5.58 -33.24 17.23
C ARG A 355 -5.43 -34.29 18.32
N ALA A 356 -6.55 -34.68 18.94
CA ALA A 356 -6.57 -35.81 19.84
C ALA A 356 -5.92 -36.98 19.08
N SER A 357 -4.81 -37.49 19.62
CA SER A 357 -4.18 -38.70 19.13
C SER A 357 -5.24 -39.79 19.18
N VAL A 358 -5.77 -40.16 18.02
CA VAL A 358 -6.51 -41.41 17.88
C VAL A 358 -5.46 -42.51 18.03
N LEU A 359 -5.22 -42.90 19.28
CA LEU A 359 -4.66 -44.20 19.59
C LEU A 359 -5.71 -45.21 19.13
N ILE A 360 -5.44 -45.88 18.02
CA ILE A 360 -6.23 -47.02 17.58
C ILE A 360 -5.95 -48.13 18.61
N ASP A 361 -6.92 -48.30 19.50
CA ASP A 361 -6.99 -49.37 20.48
C ASP A 361 -7.01 -50.71 19.73
N SER A 362 -5.87 -51.38 19.68
CA SER A 362 -5.74 -52.73 19.10
C SER A 362 -6.10 -53.77 20.15
N THR A 363 -7.35 -53.77 20.61
CA THR A 363 -7.87 -54.82 21.48
C THR A 363 -9.37 -55.03 21.23
N ALA A 364 -9.70 -55.94 20.31
CA ALA A 364 -10.81 -56.89 20.42
C ALA A 364 -11.00 -57.63 19.08
N ASN A 365 -10.52 -58.86 19.00
CA ASN A 365 -11.35 -60.03 18.66
C ASN A 365 -10.48 -61.27 18.56
N SER A 366 -10.46 -62.04 19.66
CA SER A 366 -10.07 -63.43 19.69
C SER A 366 -11.26 -64.24 20.19
N THR A 367 -11.85 -65.05 19.31
CA THR A 367 -12.49 -66.31 19.69
C THR A 367 -12.35 -67.30 18.52
N ALA A 368 -11.72 -68.44 18.84
CA ALA A 368 -11.23 -69.53 18.00
C ALA A 368 -12.37 -70.47 17.50
N PRO A 369 -12.17 -71.73 17.00
CA PRO A 369 -10.92 -72.49 16.75
C PRO A 369 -10.89 -73.35 15.44
N GLY A 370 -9.69 -73.82 15.04
CA GLY A 370 -9.52 -74.86 14.02
C GLY A 370 -8.04 -75.13 13.66
N THR A 371 -7.54 -76.28 14.10
CA THR A 371 -6.14 -76.76 14.16
C THR A 371 -5.60 -77.31 12.81
N PRO A 372 -4.35 -77.85 12.74
CA PRO A 372 -3.09 -77.23 12.30
C PRO A 372 -2.62 -77.74 10.91
N ILE A 373 -1.48 -77.26 10.38
CA ILE A 373 -0.42 -78.09 9.73
C ILE A 373 0.78 -77.21 9.30
N LEU A 374 1.95 -77.80 9.51
CA LEU A 374 3.31 -77.40 9.17
C LEU A 374 3.52 -77.00 7.70
N THR A 375 4.44 -76.08 7.42
CA THR A 375 5.75 -76.34 6.77
C THR A 375 6.38 -75.08 6.19
N ALA A 376 7.71 -75.09 6.16
CA ALA A 376 8.60 -74.03 5.71
C ALA A 376 8.63 -73.86 4.19
N ALA A 377 9.18 -72.70 3.78
CA ALA A 377 9.80 -72.39 2.50
C ALA A 377 8.91 -72.30 1.25
N ALA A 378 8.76 -71.07 0.72
CA ALA A 378 9.02 -70.74 -0.68
C ALA A 378 8.77 -69.23 -0.90
N VAL A 379 9.76 -68.55 -1.47
CA VAL A 379 9.55 -67.32 -2.25
C VAL A 379 8.76 -67.73 -3.51
N PRO A 380 7.69 -67.01 -3.90
CA PRO A 380 7.81 -66.27 -5.16
C PRO A 380 7.06 -64.93 -5.17
N VAL A 381 7.76 -63.91 -5.71
CA VAL A 381 7.29 -62.89 -6.66
C VAL A 381 5.80 -62.54 -6.64
N ALA A 382 5.48 -61.28 -6.30
CA ALA A 382 4.20 -60.64 -6.59
C ALA A 382 4.43 -59.29 -7.31
N PRO A 383 3.48 -58.86 -8.17
CA PRO A 383 3.78 -58.14 -9.39
C PRO A 383 3.82 -56.62 -9.19
N ILE A 384 4.51 -55.98 -10.15
CA ILE A 384 4.29 -54.59 -10.51
C ILE A 384 2.80 -54.43 -10.82
N ASP A 385 2.08 -53.66 -10.01
CA ASP A 385 0.93 -52.92 -10.49
C ASP A 385 0.80 -51.59 -9.75
N GLN A 386 0.64 -50.57 -10.59
CA GLN A 386 0.57 -49.16 -10.29
C GLN A 386 -0.68 -48.88 -9.44
N ALA A 387 -0.47 -48.39 -8.23
CA ALA A 387 -1.47 -47.58 -7.53
C ALA A 387 -0.77 -46.31 -7.06
N ALA A 388 -0.92 -45.26 -7.86
CA ALA A 388 -0.65 -43.89 -7.48
C ALA A 388 -1.49 -43.55 -6.25
N THR A 389 -0.91 -43.67 -5.06
CA THR A 389 -1.46 -43.08 -3.85
C THR A 389 -1.29 -41.57 -3.93
N LEU A 390 -2.39 -40.90 -4.23
CA LEU A 390 -2.60 -39.45 -4.16
C LEU A 390 -2.18 -38.94 -2.77
N VAL A 391 -1.06 -38.22 -2.69
CA VAL A 391 -0.67 -37.46 -1.49
C VAL A 391 -1.19 -36.03 -1.63
N PRO A 392 -2.04 -35.53 -0.71
CA PRO A 392 -2.48 -34.14 -0.74
C PRO A 392 -1.33 -33.18 -0.41
N CYS A 393 -1.25 -32.07 -1.15
CA CYS A 393 -0.25 -31.02 -0.96
C CYS A 393 -0.40 -30.36 0.44
N GLY A 394 0.70 -30.21 1.17
CA GLY A 394 0.74 -29.63 2.52
C GLY A 394 1.16 -30.60 3.64
N SER A 395 1.52 -31.84 3.32
CA SER A 395 2.16 -32.72 4.30
C SER A 395 3.55 -32.18 4.62
N LYS A 396 3.83 -32.01 5.91
CA LYS A 396 5.14 -31.66 6.49
C LYS A 396 6.28 -32.52 5.90
N ASP A 397 5.94 -33.71 5.41
CA ASP A 397 6.82 -34.68 4.78
C ASP A 397 7.39 -34.24 3.41
N MET A 398 6.62 -33.56 2.54
CA MET A 398 7.16 -33.07 1.26
C MET A 398 8.11 -31.88 1.46
N TYR A 399 7.76 -30.96 2.36
CA TYR A 399 8.62 -29.83 2.73
C TYR A 399 9.93 -30.33 3.37
N ASN A 400 9.85 -31.27 4.33
CA ASN A 400 11.04 -31.88 4.93
C ASN A 400 11.90 -32.67 3.93
N THR A 401 11.32 -33.17 2.84
CA THR A 401 12.05 -33.91 1.80
C THR A 401 12.90 -32.95 0.94
N TYR A 402 12.33 -31.86 0.44
CA TYR A 402 13.02 -30.96 -0.50
C TYR A 402 13.70 -29.75 0.15
N PHE A 403 13.23 -29.33 1.32
CA PHE A 403 13.68 -28.13 2.01
C PHE A 403 14.27 -28.51 3.37
N ARG A 404 15.59 -28.33 3.45
CA ARG A 404 16.28 -28.26 4.75
C ARG A 404 16.41 -26.78 5.08
N ARG A 405 16.97 -26.45 6.24
CA ARG A 405 17.25 -25.06 6.64
C ARG A 405 18.32 -24.47 5.68
N ASP A 406 17.92 -24.14 4.46
CA ASP A 406 18.80 -23.82 3.33
C ASP A 406 19.47 -22.46 3.54
N LEU A 407 20.71 -22.33 3.03
CA LEU A 407 21.44 -21.08 3.09
C LEU A 407 20.81 -20.08 2.11
N ILE A 408 20.32 -18.96 2.64
CA ILE A 408 19.76 -17.87 1.85
C ILE A 408 20.64 -16.65 2.08
N VAL A 409 21.48 -16.36 1.10
CA VAL A 409 22.58 -15.39 1.17
C VAL A 409 23.50 -15.72 2.35
N PHE A 410 23.21 -15.23 3.55
CA PHE A 410 23.91 -15.58 4.80
C PHE A 410 22.98 -16.09 5.92
N LYS A 411 21.65 -16.07 5.71
CA LYS A 411 20.67 -16.58 6.66
C LYS A 411 20.73 -18.11 6.66
N ASN A 412 20.72 -18.70 7.85
CA ASN A 412 20.83 -20.15 8.08
C ASN A 412 22.20 -20.76 7.75
N PHE A 413 23.28 -19.98 7.85
CA PHE A 413 24.64 -20.49 7.70
C PHE A 413 24.93 -21.65 8.66
N ASP A 414 25.41 -22.75 8.10
CA ASP A 414 25.79 -23.95 8.83
C ASP A 414 27.25 -24.32 8.51
N ILE A 415 28.11 -24.29 9.53
CA ILE A 415 29.54 -24.62 9.41
C ILE A 415 29.75 -26.07 8.93
N PHE A 416 28.81 -26.97 9.20
CA PHE A 416 28.94 -28.37 8.78
C PHE A 416 28.46 -28.62 7.35
N ARG A 417 27.85 -27.62 6.70
CA ARG A 417 27.44 -27.73 5.31
C ARG A 417 28.57 -27.28 4.39
N SER A 418 29.07 -28.21 3.58
CA SER A 418 30.15 -27.95 2.62
C SER A 418 29.87 -26.74 1.72
N ASN A 419 28.65 -26.64 1.19
CA ASN A 419 28.26 -25.54 0.31
C ASN A 419 28.35 -24.17 0.99
N ASP A 420 27.98 -24.07 2.27
CA ASP A 420 28.02 -22.80 3.02
C ASP A 420 29.48 -22.35 3.23
N ILE A 421 30.36 -23.29 3.61
CA ILE A 421 31.81 -23.05 3.69
C ILE A 421 32.36 -22.60 2.33
N PHE A 422 31.94 -23.24 1.22
CA PHE A 422 32.38 -22.85 -0.12
C PHE A 422 31.95 -21.42 -0.48
N VAL A 423 30.71 -21.01 -0.15
CA VAL A 423 30.28 -19.61 -0.35
C VAL A 423 31.18 -18.66 0.43
N ALA A 424 31.44 -18.94 1.70
CA ALA A 424 32.31 -18.12 2.54
C ALA A 424 33.75 -18.05 1.99
N LEU A 425 34.32 -19.18 1.57
CA LEU A 425 35.66 -19.25 0.97
C LEU A 425 35.75 -18.46 -0.33
N ILE A 426 34.75 -18.56 -1.22
CA ILE A 426 34.76 -17.83 -2.49
C ILE A 426 34.67 -16.32 -2.24
N ILE A 427 33.83 -15.87 -1.29
CA ILE A 427 33.77 -14.45 -0.91
C ILE A 427 35.11 -13.99 -0.31
N PHE A 428 35.73 -14.81 0.53
CA PHE A 428 37.04 -14.53 1.11
C PHE A 428 38.11 -14.39 0.01
N TYR A 429 38.21 -15.35 -0.92
CA TYR A 429 39.13 -15.25 -2.06
C TYR A 429 38.84 -14.05 -2.94
N ALA A 430 37.56 -13.73 -3.16
CA ALA A 430 37.16 -12.58 -3.95
C ALA A 430 37.60 -11.26 -3.32
N THR A 431 37.68 -11.20 -1.99
CA THR A 431 38.10 -10.00 -1.24
C THR A 431 39.63 -9.92 -1.13
N ILE A 432 40.29 -11.05 -0.84
CA ILE A 432 41.73 -11.09 -0.56
C ILE A 432 42.57 -11.00 -1.83
N THR A 433 42.18 -11.68 -2.91
CA THR A 433 42.99 -11.73 -4.14
C THR A 433 43.31 -10.34 -4.70
N PRO A 434 42.33 -9.41 -4.80
CA PRO A 434 42.63 -8.05 -5.23
C PRO A 434 43.53 -7.28 -4.25
N LEU A 435 43.41 -7.53 -2.94
CA LEU A 435 44.25 -6.86 -1.92
C LEU A 435 45.71 -7.31 -2.00
N LEU A 436 45.97 -8.59 -2.29
CA LEU A 436 47.33 -9.12 -2.45
C LEU A 436 48.06 -8.53 -3.69
N ILE A 437 47.30 -8.14 -4.72
CA ILE A 437 47.83 -7.57 -5.97
C ILE A 437 47.74 -6.02 -5.96
N SER A 438 47.48 -5.42 -4.79
CA SER A 438 47.32 -3.96 -4.64
C SER A 438 48.58 -3.17 -5.01
N ASN A 439 49.77 -3.78 -4.96
CA ASN A 439 51.05 -3.18 -5.36
C ASN A 439 51.16 -2.89 -6.87
N THR A 440 50.29 -3.47 -7.70
CA THR A 440 50.28 -3.29 -9.18
C THR A 440 49.59 -1.98 -9.62
N GLY A 441 49.00 -1.24 -8.67
CA GLY A 441 48.53 0.13 -8.86
C GLY A 441 47.01 0.34 -8.68
N PRO A 442 46.55 1.53 -8.26
CA PRO A 442 45.15 1.77 -7.89
C PRO A 442 44.13 1.60 -9.04
N ARG A 443 44.55 1.89 -10.28
CA ARG A 443 43.70 1.75 -11.48
C ARG A 443 43.46 0.28 -11.81
N PHE A 444 44.51 -0.54 -11.73
CA PHE A 444 44.42 -1.98 -11.98
C PHE A 444 43.53 -2.67 -10.94
N LEU A 445 43.68 -2.31 -9.66
CA LEU A 445 42.82 -2.80 -8.58
C LEU A 445 41.34 -2.47 -8.83
N THR A 446 41.04 -1.22 -9.18
CA THR A 446 39.67 -0.80 -9.51
C THR A 446 39.11 -1.58 -10.70
N PHE A 447 39.91 -1.76 -11.76
CA PHE A 447 39.53 -2.54 -12.93
C PHE A 447 39.21 -4.00 -12.56
N MET A 448 40.05 -4.66 -11.75
CA MET A 448 39.82 -6.03 -11.28
C MET A 448 38.51 -6.17 -10.49
N MET A 449 38.24 -5.25 -9.57
CA MET A 449 36.99 -5.27 -8.77
C MET A 449 35.75 -5.11 -9.65
N VAL A 450 35.80 -4.21 -10.65
CA VAL A 450 34.68 -3.98 -11.58
C VAL A 450 34.46 -5.20 -12.48
N ILE A 451 35.54 -5.77 -13.05
CA ILE A 451 35.45 -6.97 -13.90
C ILE A 451 34.90 -8.15 -13.11
N GLN A 452 35.36 -8.34 -11.88
CA GLN A 452 34.86 -9.41 -11.02
C GLN A 452 33.35 -9.28 -10.77
N ALA A 453 32.86 -8.08 -10.46
CA ALA A 453 31.43 -7.84 -10.28
C ALA A 453 30.64 -8.08 -11.58
N LEU A 454 31.20 -7.68 -12.73
CA LEU A 454 30.60 -7.91 -14.03
C LEU A 454 30.52 -9.40 -14.38
N VAL A 455 31.58 -10.18 -14.12
CA VAL A 455 31.61 -11.63 -14.37
C VAL A 455 30.55 -12.36 -13.55
N TRP A 456 30.44 -12.05 -12.25
CA TRP A 456 29.42 -12.66 -11.40
C TRP A 456 28.00 -12.25 -11.79
N ARG A 457 27.80 -10.99 -12.22
CA ARG A 457 26.51 -10.56 -12.78
C ARG A 457 26.17 -11.33 -14.05
N ILE A 458 27.12 -11.50 -14.97
CA ILE A 458 26.91 -12.25 -16.21
C ILE A 458 26.57 -13.71 -15.92
N PHE A 459 27.33 -14.34 -15.03
CA PHE A 459 27.11 -15.72 -14.61
C PHE A 459 25.70 -15.90 -14.01
N HIS A 460 25.32 -15.02 -13.08
CA HIS A 460 24.00 -15.08 -12.44
C HIS A 460 22.85 -14.89 -13.43
N SER A 461 22.90 -13.85 -14.26
CA SER A 461 21.75 -13.48 -15.10
C SER A 461 21.67 -14.26 -16.39
N TYR A 462 22.80 -14.54 -17.06
CA TYR A 462 22.78 -15.18 -18.38
C TYR A 462 23.09 -16.67 -18.34
N VAL A 463 24.10 -17.10 -17.56
CA VAL A 463 24.46 -18.53 -17.51
C VAL A 463 23.39 -19.32 -16.76
N LEU A 464 23.06 -18.92 -15.53
CA LEU A 464 21.98 -19.58 -14.78
C LEU A 464 20.61 -19.39 -15.45
N GLY A 465 20.36 -18.23 -16.07
CA GLY A 465 19.16 -18.00 -16.89
C GLY A 465 19.05 -18.94 -18.09
N ALA A 466 20.16 -19.22 -18.79
CA ALA A 466 20.18 -20.20 -19.87
C ALA A 466 19.91 -21.63 -19.36
N VAL A 467 20.47 -21.99 -18.21
CA VAL A 467 20.19 -23.28 -17.55
C VAL A 467 18.70 -23.40 -17.22
N LEU A 468 18.10 -22.38 -16.60
CA LEU A 468 16.65 -22.36 -16.30
C LEU A 468 15.80 -22.43 -17.57
N LYS A 469 16.18 -21.71 -18.63
CA LYS A 469 15.47 -21.77 -19.90
C LYS A 469 15.51 -23.19 -20.50
N GLN A 470 16.67 -23.82 -20.50
CA GLN A 470 16.81 -25.21 -20.97
C GLN A 470 16.09 -26.21 -20.05
N GLN A 471 16.07 -25.95 -18.75
CA GLN A 471 15.31 -26.72 -17.78
C GLN A 471 13.80 -26.60 -18.04
N SER A 472 13.28 -25.41 -18.30
CA SER A 472 11.87 -25.16 -18.63
C SER A 472 11.41 -25.86 -19.91
N VAL A 473 12.25 -25.88 -20.95
CA VAL A 473 11.89 -26.47 -22.26
C VAL A 473 12.10 -27.99 -22.28
N ASN A 474 13.30 -28.43 -21.90
CA ASN A 474 13.75 -29.80 -22.12
C ASN A 474 14.03 -30.59 -20.83
N LYS A 475 13.88 -29.98 -19.65
CA LYS A 475 14.29 -30.54 -18.34
C LYS A 475 15.76 -30.96 -18.34
N PHE A 476 16.61 -30.20 -19.05
CA PHE A 476 18.02 -30.54 -19.30
C PHE A 476 18.80 -30.84 -18.02
N TYR A 477 18.67 -29.97 -17.02
CA TYR A 477 19.42 -30.06 -15.77
C TYR A 477 19.00 -31.29 -14.98
N THR A 478 17.70 -31.51 -14.81
CA THR A 478 17.18 -32.71 -14.12
C THR A 478 17.53 -34.00 -14.88
N LYS A 479 17.42 -34.00 -16.21
CA LYS A 479 17.80 -35.17 -17.05
C LYS A 479 19.28 -35.51 -16.91
N HIS A 480 20.15 -34.51 -16.77
CA HIS A 480 21.58 -34.75 -16.55
C HIS A 480 21.82 -35.56 -15.26
N PHE A 481 21.19 -35.18 -14.15
CA PHE A 481 21.33 -35.90 -12.88
C PHE A 481 20.74 -37.31 -12.96
N ILE A 482 19.54 -37.46 -13.52
CA ILE A 482 18.90 -38.78 -13.67
C ILE A 482 19.75 -39.71 -14.54
N LYS A 483 20.34 -39.20 -15.63
CA LYS A 483 21.22 -39.98 -16.51
C LYS A 483 22.44 -40.54 -15.77
N HIS A 484 22.94 -39.85 -14.75
CA HIS A 484 24.10 -40.27 -13.96
C HIS A 484 23.72 -40.94 -12.62
N GLY A 485 22.46 -41.40 -12.48
CA GLY A 485 21.99 -42.13 -11.31
C GLY A 485 21.57 -41.26 -10.12
N GLY A 486 21.45 -39.94 -10.31
CA GLY A 486 20.92 -39.02 -9.30
C GLY A 486 19.39 -38.87 -9.36
N THR A 487 18.84 -38.16 -8.38
CA THR A 487 17.40 -37.88 -8.28
C THR A 487 17.06 -36.45 -8.69
N VAL A 488 15.76 -36.15 -8.85
CA VAL A 488 15.26 -34.78 -9.05
C VAL A 488 15.61 -33.88 -7.85
N GLN A 489 15.61 -34.47 -6.65
CA GLN A 489 16.01 -33.80 -5.42
C GLN A 489 17.49 -33.40 -5.46
N ASP A 490 18.39 -34.28 -5.90
CA ASP A 490 19.82 -33.97 -6.00
C ASP A 490 20.09 -32.85 -7.01
N ALA A 491 19.37 -32.85 -8.13
CA ALA A 491 19.39 -31.77 -9.10
C ALA A 491 18.94 -30.45 -8.45
N PHE A 492 17.81 -30.44 -7.76
CA PHE A 492 17.30 -29.23 -7.13
C PHE A 492 18.20 -28.72 -6.00
N GLN A 493 18.78 -29.60 -5.16
CA GLN A 493 19.74 -29.21 -4.12
C GLN A 493 21.02 -28.58 -4.71
N SER A 494 21.53 -29.15 -5.80
CA SER A 494 22.68 -28.60 -6.52
C SER A 494 22.37 -27.24 -7.13
N TRP A 495 21.16 -27.08 -7.69
CA TRP A 495 20.66 -25.81 -8.19
C TRP A 495 20.58 -24.74 -7.09
N LYS A 496 19.98 -25.04 -5.94
CA LYS A 496 19.91 -24.12 -4.80
C LYS A 496 21.30 -23.62 -4.39
N SER A 497 22.27 -24.53 -4.37
CA SER A 497 23.64 -24.24 -3.97
C SER A 497 24.34 -23.28 -4.94
N ILE A 498 24.28 -23.55 -6.25
CA ILE A 498 24.92 -22.69 -7.26
C ILE A 498 24.19 -21.36 -7.44
N PHE A 499 22.86 -21.36 -7.32
CA PHE A 499 22.04 -20.14 -7.35
C PHE A 499 22.37 -19.25 -6.15
N ASN A 500 22.40 -19.80 -4.93
CA ASN A 500 22.72 -19.03 -3.73
C ASN A 500 24.14 -18.46 -3.76
N LEU A 501 25.13 -19.26 -4.18
CA LEU A 501 26.51 -18.80 -4.37
C LEU A 501 26.55 -17.61 -5.35
N SER A 502 25.97 -17.80 -6.53
CA SER A 502 25.95 -16.77 -7.56
C SER A 502 25.26 -15.50 -7.09
N ASN A 503 24.10 -15.63 -6.43
CA ASN A 503 23.34 -14.50 -5.90
C ASN A 503 24.18 -13.72 -4.86
N SER A 504 24.73 -14.43 -3.87
CA SER A 504 25.60 -13.87 -2.82
C SER A 504 26.81 -13.15 -3.42
N MET A 505 27.44 -13.74 -4.43
CA MET A 505 28.58 -13.15 -5.11
C MET A 505 28.22 -11.89 -5.89
N THR A 506 27.02 -11.80 -6.49
CA THR A 506 26.59 -10.56 -7.16
C THR A 506 26.49 -9.38 -6.20
N TYR A 507 26.03 -9.60 -4.96
CA TYR A 507 25.99 -8.57 -3.94
C TYR A 507 27.38 -8.28 -3.36
N ALA A 508 28.13 -9.32 -2.98
CA ALA A 508 29.44 -9.17 -2.36
C ALA A 508 30.43 -8.42 -3.28
N THR A 509 30.53 -8.83 -4.55
CA THR A 509 31.48 -8.21 -5.49
C THR A 509 31.07 -6.80 -5.92
N PHE A 510 29.76 -6.54 -6.04
CA PHE A 510 29.28 -5.18 -6.25
C PHE A 510 29.60 -4.28 -5.05
N PHE A 511 29.36 -4.76 -3.83
CA PHE A 511 29.70 -4.03 -2.61
C PHE A 511 31.19 -3.76 -2.51
N LEU A 512 32.06 -4.73 -2.82
CA LEU A 512 33.51 -4.54 -2.84
C LEU A 512 33.94 -3.47 -3.86
N ALA A 513 33.37 -3.49 -5.07
CA ALA A 513 33.63 -2.47 -6.08
C ALA A 513 33.16 -1.08 -5.59
N ALA A 514 31.96 -0.99 -5.02
CA ALA A 514 31.41 0.24 -4.45
C ALA A 514 32.30 0.77 -3.32
N PHE A 515 32.67 -0.09 -2.36
CA PHE A 515 33.54 0.23 -1.24
C PHE A 515 34.90 0.75 -1.69
N LYS A 516 35.51 0.13 -2.72
CA LYS A 516 36.78 0.59 -3.29
C LYS A 516 36.69 1.97 -3.94
N MET A 517 35.55 2.30 -4.53
CA MET A 517 35.30 3.56 -5.24
C MET A 517 34.64 4.63 -4.36
N TYR A 518 34.32 4.30 -3.13
CA TYR A 518 33.79 5.23 -2.15
C TYR A 518 34.91 6.10 -1.58
N SER A 519 34.67 7.41 -1.54
CA SER A 519 35.49 8.35 -0.79
C SER A 519 34.67 8.93 0.38
N ILE A 520 35.25 8.87 1.57
CA ILE A 520 34.65 9.50 2.76
C ILE A 520 34.65 11.01 2.52
N PRO A 521 33.49 11.70 2.60
CA PRO A 521 33.45 13.14 2.45
C PRO A 521 34.10 13.86 3.63
N ASP A 522 34.91 14.88 3.34
CA ASP A 522 35.48 15.76 4.36
C ASP A 522 34.41 16.69 4.97
N ASP A 523 33.46 17.16 4.15
CA ASP A 523 32.30 17.95 4.56
C ASP A 523 31.00 17.29 4.11
N TRP A 524 30.18 16.92 5.10
CA TRP A 524 28.87 16.32 4.88
C TRP A 524 27.81 17.33 4.44
N THR A 525 27.98 18.60 4.81
CA THR A 525 27.01 19.67 4.56
C THR A 525 27.16 20.30 3.19
N TYR A 526 28.23 19.98 2.48
CA TYR A 526 28.50 20.51 1.15
C TYR A 526 27.65 19.85 0.05
N GLY A 527 26.97 20.69 -0.74
CA GLY A 527 26.26 20.27 -1.95
C GLY A 527 25.21 19.18 -1.69
N THR A 528 25.28 18.10 -2.47
CA THR A 528 24.35 16.95 -2.41
C THR A 528 24.90 15.76 -1.62
N VAL A 529 26.03 15.93 -0.93
CA VAL A 529 26.70 14.84 -0.20
C VAL A 529 25.78 14.23 0.85
N LEU A 530 25.14 15.04 1.69
CA LEU A 530 24.21 14.50 2.67
C LEU A 530 23.01 13.81 2.00
N LEU A 531 22.42 14.44 0.98
CA LEU A 531 21.27 13.91 0.26
C LEU A 531 21.54 12.54 -0.36
N ARG A 532 22.67 12.39 -1.06
CA ARG A 532 23.02 11.14 -1.77
C ARG A 532 23.21 9.96 -0.80
N HIS A 533 23.76 10.22 0.39
CA HIS A 533 23.92 9.19 1.42
C HIS A 533 22.58 8.81 2.05
N VAL A 534 21.74 9.79 2.39
CA VAL A 534 20.42 9.53 2.97
C VAL A 534 19.54 8.76 1.99
N LEU A 535 19.43 9.22 0.73
CA LEU A 535 18.68 8.50 -0.29
C LEU A 535 19.30 7.15 -0.62
N GLY A 536 20.63 7.06 -0.63
CA GLY A 536 21.34 5.80 -0.88
C GLY A 536 21.06 4.73 0.17
N LEU A 537 21.13 5.11 1.46
CA LEU A 537 20.78 4.24 2.57
C LEU A 537 19.28 3.87 2.56
N ALA A 538 18.40 4.82 2.23
CA ALA A 538 16.97 4.55 2.11
C ALA A 538 16.67 3.53 0.99
N LEU A 539 17.36 3.60 -0.15
CA LEU A 539 17.22 2.64 -1.24
C LEU A 539 17.77 1.24 -0.87
N ILE A 540 18.85 1.17 -0.11
CA ILE A 540 19.37 -0.09 0.43
C ILE A 540 18.36 -0.71 1.41
N ALA A 541 17.81 0.09 2.32
CA ALA A 541 16.78 -0.37 3.25
C ALA A 541 15.51 -0.84 2.52
N LEU A 542 15.06 -0.10 1.51
CA LEU A 542 13.93 -0.46 0.65
C LEU A 542 14.16 -1.81 -0.04
N HIS A 543 15.38 -2.04 -0.55
CA HIS A 543 15.73 -3.29 -1.18
C HIS A 543 15.70 -4.47 -0.20
N ILE A 544 16.30 -4.31 0.99
CA ILE A 544 16.28 -5.35 2.03
C ILE A 544 14.84 -5.68 2.40
N TRP A 545 14.02 -4.66 2.65
CA TRP A 545 12.61 -4.85 2.95
C TRP A 545 11.87 -5.59 1.82
N ALA A 546 12.04 -5.15 0.57
CA ALA A 546 11.40 -5.79 -0.58
C ALA A 546 11.83 -7.26 -0.74
N SER A 547 13.12 -7.57 -0.57
CA SER A 547 13.64 -8.94 -0.64
C SER A 547 13.09 -9.82 0.48
N VAL A 548 13.00 -9.30 1.72
CA VAL A 548 12.39 -10.03 2.84
C VAL A 548 10.91 -10.30 2.57
N SER A 549 10.15 -9.29 2.12
CA SER A 549 8.72 -9.45 1.81
C SER A 549 8.46 -10.39 0.63
N VAL A 550 9.34 -10.42 -0.37
CA VAL A 550 9.28 -11.42 -1.45
C VAL A 550 9.52 -12.82 -0.90
N PHE A 551 10.54 -12.98 -0.07
CA PHE A 551 10.87 -14.26 0.55
C PHE A 551 9.74 -14.78 1.47
N GLU A 552 9.09 -13.92 2.23
CA GLU A 552 7.96 -14.29 3.10
C GLU A 552 6.76 -14.86 2.32
N VAL A 553 6.49 -14.34 1.12
CA VAL A 553 5.38 -14.81 0.28
C VAL A 553 5.76 -16.05 -0.54
N LEU A 554 6.95 -16.07 -1.13
CA LEU A 554 7.41 -17.17 -1.97
C LEU A 554 7.87 -18.41 -1.19
N GLY A 555 8.37 -18.20 0.04
CA GLY A 555 9.08 -19.21 0.81
C GLY A 555 10.33 -19.74 0.09
N ASP A 556 10.90 -20.82 0.63
CA ASP A 556 12.09 -21.46 0.06
C ASP A 556 11.83 -22.00 -1.36
N PHE A 557 10.62 -22.47 -1.63
CA PHE A 557 10.24 -23.05 -2.92
C PHE A 557 10.31 -22.01 -4.04
N GLY A 558 9.63 -20.87 -3.90
CA GLY A 558 9.62 -19.83 -4.92
C GLY A 558 10.94 -19.08 -5.01
N TRP A 559 11.63 -18.85 -3.88
CA TRP A 559 12.92 -18.15 -3.85
C TRP A 559 13.99 -18.83 -4.72
N PHE A 560 13.98 -20.15 -4.80
CA PHE A 560 14.93 -20.94 -5.58
C PHE A 560 14.42 -21.36 -6.96
N TYR A 561 13.32 -20.78 -7.47
CA TYR A 561 12.71 -21.16 -8.75
C TYR A 561 12.32 -22.65 -8.79
N GLY A 562 11.74 -23.16 -7.70
CA GLY A 562 11.36 -24.57 -7.56
C GLY A 562 10.36 -25.07 -8.60
N ASP A 563 9.53 -24.17 -9.13
CA ASP A 563 8.56 -24.42 -10.21
C ASP A 563 9.21 -24.89 -11.53
N PHE A 564 10.49 -24.54 -11.76
CA PHE A 564 11.25 -25.08 -12.90
C PHE A 564 11.58 -26.58 -12.75
N PHE A 565 11.60 -27.10 -11.53
CA PHE A 565 12.08 -28.45 -11.21
C PHE A 565 10.97 -29.40 -10.76
N ILE A 566 10.02 -28.93 -9.96
CA ILE A 566 8.99 -29.76 -9.30
C ILE A 566 7.60 -29.30 -9.75
N GLU A 567 6.90 -30.15 -10.50
CA GLU A 567 5.58 -29.85 -11.07
C GLU A 567 4.43 -30.15 -10.09
N GLU A 568 4.59 -31.12 -9.19
CA GLU A 568 3.54 -31.55 -8.24
C GLU A 568 3.26 -30.54 -7.11
N SER A 569 4.17 -29.58 -6.88
CA SER A 569 4.09 -28.60 -5.79
C SER A 569 3.66 -27.20 -6.25
N SER A 570 3.26 -26.99 -7.51
CA SER A 570 2.80 -25.70 -8.01
C SER A 570 1.40 -25.35 -7.50
N SER A 571 1.24 -25.17 -6.18
CA SER A 571 0.11 -24.42 -5.62
C SER A 571 0.04 -23.06 -6.31
N GLY A 572 -1.15 -22.58 -6.66
CA GLY A 572 -1.35 -21.42 -7.52
C GLY A 572 -0.63 -20.13 -7.06
N LEU A 573 -0.55 -19.14 -7.96
CA LEU A 573 0.05 -17.83 -7.68
C LEU A 573 -0.58 -17.15 -6.45
N PHE A 574 0.24 -16.86 -5.45
CA PHE A 574 -0.16 -16.13 -4.25
C PHE A 574 -0.09 -14.61 -4.50
N TYR A 575 -1.23 -13.93 -4.46
CA TYR A 575 -1.33 -12.46 -4.54
C TYR A 575 -1.48 -11.84 -3.14
N THR A 576 -0.70 -12.34 -2.19
CA THR A 576 -0.62 -11.86 -0.81
C THR A 576 0.68 -11.07 -0.60
N GLY A 577 0.78 -10.36 0.53
CA GLY A 577 1.96 -9.54 0.83
C GLY A 577 2.31 -8.54 -0.29
N ILE A 578 3.58 -8.46 -0.67
CA ILE A 578 4.06 -7.52 -1.70
C ILE A 578 3.45 -7.79 -3.10
N TYR A 579 3.12 -9.05 -3.40
CA TYR A 579 2.53 -9.47 -4.69
C TYR A 579 1.07 -9.04 -4.86
N ARG A 580 0.40 -8.59 -3.78
CA ARG A 580 -0.91 -7.92 -3.89
C ARG A 580 -0.81 -6.64 -4.71
N PHE A 581 0.27 -5.89 -4.52
CA PHE A 581 0.45 -4.53 -5.04
C PHE A 581 1.29 -4.51 -6.33
N VAL A 582 2.36 -5.30 -6.38
CA VAL A 582 3.33 -5.31 -7.48
C VAL A 582 3.45 -6.72 -8.06
N ASN A 583 3.26 -6.88 -9.38
CA ASN A 583 3.35 -8.20 -10.02
C ASN A 583 4.78 -8.76 -10.02
N ASN A 584 5.79 -7.90 -10.14
CA ASN A 584 7.20 -8.27 -10.19
C ASN A 584 7.99 -7.31 -9.29
N PRO A 585 7.99 -7.50 -7.96
CA PRO A 585 8.69 -6.62 -7.03
C PRO A 585 10.19 -6.53 -7.33
N GLU A 586 10.81 -7.62 -7.80
CA GLU A 586 12.23 -7.62 -8.20
C GLU A 586 12.55 -6.64 -9.34
N LYS A 587 11.63 -6.49 -10.30
CA LYS A 587 11.80 -5.61 -11.47
C LYS A 587 11.93 -4.14 -11.06
N VAL A 588 11.21 -3.73 -10.02
CA VAL A 588 11.08 -2.33 -9.60
C VAL A 588 11.98 -2.02 -8.39
N MET A 589 11.96 -2.89 -7.36
CA MET A 589 12.64 -2.66 -6.08
C MET A 589 13.84 -3.59 -5.86
N GLY A 590 13.95 -4.68 -6.63
CA GLY A 590 15.03 -5.68 -6.51
C GLY A 590 16.43 -5.17 -6.87
N HIS A 591 16.56 -3.93 -7.36
CA HIS A 591 17.85 -3.31 -7.68
C HIS A 591 18.09 -2.01 -6.90
N ALA A 592 17.19 -1.65 -5.99
CA ALA A 592 17.28 -0.39 -5.26
C ALA A 592 18.60 -0.29 -4.47
N ALA A 593 19.13 -1.38 -3.91
CA ALA A 593 20.43 -1.36 -3.22
C ALA A 593 21.60 -0.98 -4.14
N PHE A 594 21.63 -1.44 -5.40
CA PHE A 594 22.68 -1.09 -6.35
C PHE A 594 22.65 0.39 -6.72
N TRP A 595 21.44 0.94 -6.92
CA TRP A 595 21.25 2.38 -7.11
C TRP A 595 21.60 3.16 -5.85
N GLY A 596 21.29 2.65 -4.66
CA GLY A 596 21.62 3.27 -3.39
C GLY A 596 23.13 3.37 -3.17
N MET A 597 23.86 2.29 -3.41
CA MET A 597 25.33 2.28 -3.39
C MET A 597 25.93 3.22 -4.45
N THR A 598 25.31 3.31 -5.63
CA THR A 598 25.73 4.24 -6.69
C THR A 598 25.63 5.69 -6.23
N LEU A 599 24.52 6.08 -5.58
CA LEU A 599 24.33 7.42 -5.04
C LEU A 599 25.38 7.75 -3.96
N ILE A 600 25.66 6.80 -3.06
CA ILE A 600 26.68 6.96 -2.01
C ILE A 600 28.07 7.18 -2.62
N CYS A 601 28.45 6.36 -3.60
CA CYS A 601 29.78 6.39 -4.22
C CYS A 601 29.97 7.57 -5.18
N ASN A 602 28.89 8.07 -5.78
CA ASN A 602 28.94 9.14 -6.80
C ASN A 602 29.98 8.86 -7.92
N SER A 603 30.01 7.62 -8.42
CA SER A 603 31.00 7.14 -9.38
C SER A 603 30.33 6.59 -10.64
N TRP A 604 30.84 7.02 -11.80
CA TRP A 604 30.34 6.56 -13.11
C TRP A 604 30.51 5.05 -13.33
N SER A 605 31.57 4.43 -12.83
CA SER A 605 31.77 2.98 -13.02
C SER A 605 30.74 2.17 -12.24
N ILE A 606 30.42 2.58 -11.01
CA ILE A 606 29.38 1.94 -10.20
C ILE A 606 28.00 2.18 -10.81
N PHE A 607 27.76 3.38 -11.36
CA PHE A 607 26.54 3.70 -12.10
C PHE A 607 26.34 2.79 -13.31
N ILE A 608 27.36 2.62 -14.15
CA ILE A 608 27.30 1.71 -15.30
C ILE A 608 27.07 0.26 -14.85
N LEU A 609 27.73 -0.17 -13.78
CA LEU A 609 27.56 -1.53 -13.23
C LEU A 609 26.14 -1.75 -12.66
N ALA A 610 25.56 -0.76 -11.99
CA ALA A 610 24.18 -0.80 -11.51
C ALA A 610 23.18 -0.86 -12.66
N MET A 611 23.39 -0.02 -13.68
CA MET A 611 22.55 0.01 -14.88
C MET A 611 22.63 -1.32 -15.63
N PHE A 612 23.83 -1.86 -15.82
CA PHE A 612 24.02 -3.18 -16.40
C PHE A 612 23.29 -4.26 -15.61
N SER A 613 23.40 -4.25 -14.27
CA SER A 613 22.69 -5.18 -13.40
C SER A 613 21.17 -5.09 -13.57
N GLN A 614 20.62 -3.88 -13.60
CA GLN A 614 19.18 -3.62 -13.85
C GLN A 614 18.72 -4.18 -15.19
N VAL A 615 19.49 -3.91 -16.25
CA VAL A 615 19.18 -4.41 -17.60
C VAL A 615 19.27 -5.93 -17.65
N SER A 616 20.30 -6.54 -17.07
CA SER A 616 20.46 -7.99 -17.01
C SER A 616 19.30 -8.68 -16.29
N ASN A 617 18.83 -8.13 -15.15
CA ASN A 617 17.66 -8.66 -14.47
C ASN A 617 16.38 -8.47 -15.29
N PHE A 618 16.18 -7.30 -15.90
CA PHE A 618 15.05 -7.08 -16.80
C PHE A 618 15.00 -8.11 -17.93
N LEU A 619 16.15 -8.39 -18.56
CA LEU A 619 16.27 -9.39 -19.62
C LEU A 619 16.00 -10.81 -19.10
N PHE A 620 16.54 -11.16 -17.94
CA PHE A 620 16.26 -12.44 -17.28
C PHE A 620 14.75 -12.63 -17.03
N LEU A 621 14.10 -11.64 -16.42
CA LEU A 621 12.66 -11.68 -16.15
C LEU A 621 11.83 -11.80 -17.43
N HIS A 622 12.24 -11.10 -18.49
CA HIS A 622 11.51 -11.09 -19.76
C HIS A 622 11.68 -12.38 -20.57
N TYR A 623 12.89 -12.95 -20.61
CA TYR A 623 13.23 -14.07 -21.48
C TYR A 623 13.23 -15.45 -20.80
N VAL A 624 13.32 -15.50 -19.47
CA VAL A 624 13.41 -16.76 -18.71
C VAL A 624 12.18 -16.94 -17.84
N GLU A 625 11.95 -16.03 -16.90
CA GLU A 625 10.89 -16.16 -15.90
C GLU A 625 9.50 -15.97 -16.50
N SER A 626 9.23 -14.84 -17.15
CA SER A 626 7.90 -14.53 -17.71
C SER A 626 7.37 -15.61 -18.67
N PRO A 627 8.16 -16.16 -19.61
CA PRO A 627 7.70 -17.24 -20.48
C PRO A 627 7.42 -18.54 -19.71
N HIS A 628 8.23 -18.88 -18.72
CA HIS A 628 8.03 -20.07 -17.89
C HIS A 628 6.76 -19.94 -17.03
N MET A 629 6.57 -18.79 -16.38
CA MET A 629 5.37 -18.51 -15.58
C MET A 629 4.10 -18.61 -16.43
N ARG A 630 4.12 -18.09 -17.66
CA ARG A 630 2.98 -18.24 -18.60
C ARG A 630 2.77 -19.69 -19.02
N LYS A 631 3.83 -20.49 -19.16
CA LYS A 631 3.74 -21.91 -19.53
C LYS A 631 3.07 -22.74 -18.43
N ILE A 632 3.43 -22.52 -17.16
CA ILE A 632 2.89 -23.29 -16.03
C ILE A 632 1.53 -22.75 -15.56
N TYR A 633 1.41 -21.44 -15.43
CA TYR A 633 0.26 -20.82 -14.78
C TYR A 633 -0.78 -20.23 -15.76
N GLY A 634 -0.46 -20.12 -17.06
CA GLY A 634 -1.39 -19.69 -18.10
C GLY A 634 -2.03 -18.33 -17.81
N ASP A 635 -3.36 -18.25 -17.97
CA ASP A 635 -4.17 -17.04 -17.75
C ASP A 635 -4.32 -16.64 -16.27
N LYS A 636 -3.82 -17.44 -15.32
CA LYS A 636 -3.83 -17.10 -13.88
C LYS A 636 -2.79 -16.01 -13.53
N VAL A 637 -1.89 -15.68 -14.45
CA VAL A 637 -0.91 -14.60 -14.29
C VAL A 637 -1.59 -13.24 -14.53
N ARG A 638 -1.60 -12.39 -13.51
CA ARG A 638 -2.21 -11.07 -13.54
C ARG A 638 -1.48 -10.16 -14.54
N LYS A 639 -2.24 -9.53 -15.45
CA LYS A 639 -1.70 -8.62 -16.48
C LYS A 639 -1.28 -7.25 -15.92
N ASP A 640 -2.12 -6.63 -15.10
CA ASP A 640 -1.86 -5.30 -14.51
C ASP A 640 -1.69 -5.39 -12.99
N ALA A 641 -0.59 -4.83 -12.48
CA ALA A 641 -0.34 -4.70 -11.04
C ALA A 641 -1.28 -3.66 -10.41
N GLY A 642 -1.52 -3.75 -9.09
CA GLY A 642 -2.39 -2.82 -8.38
C GLY A 642 -1.93 -1.36 -8.54
N VAL A 643 -0.62 -1.10 -8.38
CA VAL A 643 -0.01 0.21 -8.66
C VAL A 643 -0.33 0.73 -10.08
N VAL A 644 -0.28 -0.15 -11.10
CA VAL A 644 -0.51 0.24 -12.50
C VAL A 644 -1.99 0.55 -12.75
N LYS A 645 -2.90 -0.20 -12.14
CA LYS A 645 -4.34 0.09 -12.20
C LYS A 645 -4.66 1.43 -11.56
N THR A 646 -4.10 1.69 -10.38
CA THR A 646 -4.26 2.95 -9.66
C THR A 646 -3.68 4.13 -10.44
N VAL A 647 -2.50 4.02 -11.05
CA VAL A 647 -1.92 5.08 -11.88
C VAL A 647 -2.76 5.34 -13.13
N LYS A 648 -3.24 4.29 -13.81
CA LYS A 648 -4.18 4.44 -14.93
C LYS A 648 -5.47 5.14 -14.48
N ALA A 649 -6.02 4.78 -13.32
CA ALA A 649 -7.18 5.43 -12.75
C ALA A 649 -6.91 6.90 -12.37
N ALA A 650 -5.73 7.23 -11.83
CA ALA A 650 -5.33 8.59 -11.47
C ALA A 650 -5.07 9.47 -12.70
N GLN A 651 -4.57 8.90 -13.80
CA GLN A 651 -4.48 9.59 -15.10
C GLN A 651 -5.88 9.91 -15.65
N ILE A 652 -6.88 9.08 -15.32
CA ILE A 652 -8.30 9.29 -15.56
C ILE A 652 -8.91 10.02 -14.34
N LEU A 653 -8.28 11.11 -13.88
CA LEU A 653 -8.93 12.06 -12.97
C LEU A 653 -10.29 12.45 -13.58
N PRO A 654 -11.43 12.31 -12.87
CA PRO A 654 -12.72 12.62 -13.44
C PRO A 654 -12.72 14.08 -13.86
N LYS A 655 -12.97 14.34 -15.15
CA LYS A 655 -12.96 15.69 -15.77
C LYS A 655 -13.62 16.74 -14.88
N LYS A 656 -14.71 16.38 -14.19
CA LYS A 656 -15.41 17.18 -13.18
C LYS A 656 -14.51 17.87 -12.14
N MET A 657 -13.54 17.19 -11.52
CA MET A 657 -12.68 17.84 -10.51
C MET A 657 -11.65 18.79 -11.13
N LYS A 658 -11.12 18.45 -12.30
CA LYS A 658 -10.24 19.39 -13.04
C LYS A 658 -11.05 20.61 -13.47
N ASP A 659 -12.25 20.41 -13.99
CA ASP A 659 -13.12 21.49 -14.47
C ASP A 659 -13.61 22.37 -13.31
N GLU A 660 -13.90 21.82 -12.13
CA GLU A 660 -14.34 22.58 -10.94
C GLU A 660 -13.19 23.35 -10.26
N VAL A 661 -12.00 22.77 -10.20
CA VAL A 661 -10.82 23.48 -9.68
C VAL A 661 -10.36 24.55 -10.66
N VAL A 662 -10.39 24.27 -11.96
CA VAL A 662 -10.07 25.25 -13.01
C VAL A 662 -11.12 26.34 -13.08
N SER A 663 -12.41 26.05 -12.87
CA SER A 663 -13.46 27.08 -12.82
C SER A 663 -13.33 27.97 -11.60
N LYS A 664 -13.10 27.42 -10.40
CA LYS A 664 -12.87 28.22 -9.17
C LYS A 664 -11.60 29.07 -9.24
N ILE A 665 -10.54 28.56 -9.88
CA ILE A 665 -9.31 29.33 -10.13
C ILE A 665 -9.58 30.43 -11.16
N ARG A 666 -10.31 30.15 -12.24
CA ARG A 666 -10.69 31.13 -13.26
C ARG A 666 -11.56 32.24 -12.69
N GLU A 667 -12.55 31.89 -11.86
CA GLU A 667 -13.43 32.82 -11.16
C GLU A 667 -12.63 33.76 -10.24
N LYS A 668 -11.72 33.22 -9.40
CA LYS A 668 -10.83 34.05 -8.57
C LYS A 668 -9.83 34.90 -9.36
N ILE A 669 -9.37 34.43 -10.52
CA ILE A 669 -8.51 35.22 -11.42
C ILE A 669 -9.31 36.33 -12.10
N GLU A 670 -10.60 36.13 -12.36
CA GLU A 670 -11.48 37.15 -12.94
C GLU A 670 -11.90 38.22 -11.93
N GLU A 671 -12.03 37.89 -10.65
CA GLU A 671 -12.36 38.79 -9.55
C GLU A 671 -11.20 39.68 -9.08
N THR A 672 -9.95 39.34 -9.41
CA THR A 672 -8.77 40.08 -8.94
C THR A 672 -8.12 40.88 -10.10
N PRO A 673 -8.39 42.21 -10.23
CA PRO A 673 -7.95 43.00 -11.38
C PRO A 673 -6.42 43.07 -11.53
N GLU A 674 -5.67 42.98 -10.42
CA GLU A 674 -4.21 42.99 -10.40
C GLU A 674 -3.59 41.74 -11.06
N ILE A 675 -4.25 40.58 -10.97
CA ILE A 675 -3.76 39.31 -11.54
C ILE A 675 -4.01 39.27 -13.05
N LYS A 676 -5.12 39.88 -13.52
CA LYS A 676 -5.40 40.05 -14.96
C LYS A 676 -4.32 40.89 -15.64
N ASP A 677 -3.91 42.00 -15.02
CA ASP A 677 -2.90 42.89 -15.59
C ASP A 677 -1.51 42.21 -15.66
N VAL A 678 -1.16 41.43 -14.64
CA VAL A 678 0.07 40.61 -14.62
C VAL A 678 0.02 39.49 -15.67
N LEU A 679 -1.11 38.81 -15.83
CA LEU A 679 -1.28 37.76 -16.86
C LEU A 679 -1.22 38.33 -18.26
N GLN A 680 -1.82 39.50 -18.49
CA GLN A 680 -1.80 40.17 -19.79
C GLN A 680 -0.39 40.64 -20.16
N ARG A 681 0.34 41.24 -19.23
CA ARG A 681 1.77 41.57 -19.41
C ARG A 681 2.63 40.33 -19.65
N THR A 682 2.37 39.23 -18.94
CA THR A 682 3.10 37.97 -19.14
C THR A 682 2.84 37.38 -20.53
N ARG A 683 1.60 37.51 -21.03
CA ARG A 683 1.21 37.05 -22.37
C ARG A 683 1.82 37.90 -23.48
N GLU A 684 1.89 39.22 -23.29
CA GLU A 684 2.58 40.14 -24.19
C GLU A 684 4.09 39.89 -24.24
N VAL A 685 4.71 39.64 -23.08
CA VAL A 685 6.14 39.29 -23.00
C VAL A 685 6.42 37.93 -23.66
N SER A 686 5.54 36.94 -23.46
CA SER A 686 5.64 35.64 -24.13
C SER A 686 5.46 35.76 -25.65
N GLY A 687 4.53 36.58 -26.13
CA GLY A 687 4.36 36.86 -27.56
C GLY A 687 5.59 37.52 -28.16
N LYS A 688 6.12 38.57 -27.52
CA LYS A 688 7.35 39.24 -27.96
C LYS A 688 8.57 38.32 -27.94
N ALA A 689 8.67 37.41 -26.98
CA ALA A 689 9.73 36.41 -26.93
C ALA A 689 9.61 35.39 -28.06
N GLN A 690 8.39 35.02 -28.44
CA GLN A 690 8.12 34.09 -29.54
C GLN A 690 8.40 34.74 -30.90
N ASP A 691 8.01 36.00 -31.09
CA ASP A 691 8.34 36.80 -32.27
C ASP A 691 9.85 37.02 -32.40
N PHE A 692 10.56 37.23 -31.28
CA PHE A 692 12.03 37.34 -31.27
C PHE A 692 12.70 36.01 -31.67
N VAL A 693 12.20 34.87 -31.20
CA VAL A 693 12.71 33.54 -31.57
C VAL A 693 12.45 33.22 -33.04
N GLU A 694 11.29 33.59 -33.58
CA GLU A 694 10.97 33.42 -35.00
C GLU A 694 11.78 34.37 -35.89
N GLY A 695 11.99 35.62 -35.47
CA GLY A 695 12.88 36.57 -36.14
C GLY A 695 14.33 36.08 -36.18
N THR A 696 14.84 35.58 -35.03
CA THR A 696 16.21 35.02 -34.95
C THR A 696 16.35 33.77 -35.83
N ARG A 697 15.28 32.97 -35.99
CA ARG A 697 15.24 31.82 -36.90
C ARG A 697 15.21 32.23 -38.38
N GLY A 698 14.57 33.35 -38.70
CA GLY A 698 14.60 33.98 -40.01
C GLY A 698 16.01 34.41 -40.40
N ASP A 699 16.68 35.16 -39.52
CA ASP A 699 18.04 35.65 -39.71
C ASP A 699 19.05 34.49 -39.84
N LEU A 700 18.87 33.42 -39.07
CA LEU A 700 19.68 32.19 -39.16
C LEU A 700 19.48 31.46 -40.49
N ASN A 701 18.26 31.42 -41.03
CA ASN A 701 17.99 30.81 -42.33
C ASN A 701 18.56 31.64 -43.49
N GLU A 702 18.53 32.97 -43.39
CA GLU A 702 19.16 33.88 -44.35
C GLU A 702 20.70 33.73 -44.33
N LEU A 703 21.29 33.61 -43.14
CA LEU A 703 22.72 33.34 -42.97
C LEU A 703 23.11 31.98 -43.57
N VAL A 704 22.31 30.94 -43.34
CA VAL A 704 22.53 29.59 -43.91
C VAL A 704 22.39 29.58 -45.44
N GLN A 705 21.48 30.37 -46.00
CA GLN A 705 21.33 30.50 -47.46
C GLN A 705 22.45 31.35 -48.10
N SER A 706 23.02 32.32 -47.38
CA SER A 706 24.16 33.12 -47.86
C SER A 706 25.50 32.38 -47.86
N VAL A 707 25.62 31.28 -47.11
CA VAL A 707 26.83 30.44 -47.01
C VAL A 707 26.76 29.18 -47.88
N ALA A 708 25.61 28.88 -48.48
CA ALA A 708 25.45 27.74 -49.38
C ALA A 708 26.20 28.00 -50.72
N PRO A 709 27.14 27.12 -51.15
CA PRO A 709 27.90 27.35 -52.37
C PRO A 709 26.98 27.25 -53.60
N ARG A 710 26.94 28.32 -54.39
CA ARG A 710 26.30 28.30 -55.72
C ARG A 710 27.14 27.44 -56.64
N GLY A 711 26.53 26.37 -57.13
CA GLY A 711 27.21 25.23 -57.72
C GLY A 711 27.98 25.51 -59.00
N TRP A 712 28.94 24.62 -59.25
CA TRP A 712 29.24 23.98 -60.53
C TRP A 712 29.40 22.48 -60.28
#